data_AF-A0A6G3PTI5-F1
#
_entry.id   AF-A0A6G3PTI5-F1
#
_cell.length_a   1.000
_cell.length_b   1.000
_cell.length_c   1.000
_cell.angle_alpha   90.00
_cell.angle_beta   90.00
_cell.angle_gamma   90.00
#
_symmetry.space_group_name_H-M   'P 1'
#
loop_
_entity.id
_entity.type
_entity.pdbx_description
1 polymer ?
#
loop_
_entity_poly.entity_id
_entity_poly.type
_entity_poly.pdbx_seq_one_letter_code
_entity_poly.pdbx_strand_id
1 'polypeptide(L)'
;MALDSSKVEEDLGGSNDQWAEAVGFFTGFVAPKRDDLFDTLVGNEGIPLMKVEISDVGYVDYVDPNDFNWRYENAGSDISNTDFVIPFYHAKGGAGSDVSMYKARITLLGSKGDGRVPSQGTHEGGKFSSSINNHLGMDGKPTWDSADTTRYSYGTGLALAELLNSADGTYGFSWNSLPVDNEASVTLANFETVASAFDRVAQFFSDQQKIVEEWQSRLGTEKDKAWRGKAAGVFWDLINKINKQYSDYADDMKATGDSKSKQGAELRQAKRDFKEAVEDLHEVWNTWQWRYGNPLAVLHTLLSAIVEYVWKNNITKITYEVETYGTYGGGYGTYTNYIAEDEFSNEAAIDAIEGEGKMPLSVEAQSFGELKELDTWVKIGNKALLMWRQTVEDNLDKAAISAMTKVRDSWSNSELDFGSVKSRGTSSTLESDYKEEKAELAEEKAAADAAAAKAAAEEAARKQEAFIQWQKEQAAKAEAERKKEKEEAERKEREAKAEAERKEKEAKAEAERKEREAKAEAERKEKEAEAKAAAKEAEAKAEQEAKEKEAEAKAAAQEAKAEAKEAEAKAEQEAKEKEAEQKQAEQEAKQEKLRAEQEAKQEQVRKEQEAKQAEAQSRAENMQIMQMNQAKTQQEEAKKEQAAKEAQARAEQEAKEAEAKAEQEAKEKEAEQKQAEQEAKQEAKEREAKAEQEAKEKEAEQKQAEAEQKQDRIRTEQEERQEQQQAEQEKKQAEAEAKAEQKQAEAEAKAEQKQA
;
A
#
# COMPACT_ATOMS: atom_id res chain seq x y z
N MET A 1 -39.45 -33.75 13.32
CA MET A 1 -38.79 -33.97 14.63
C MET A 1 -37.37 -33.49 14.43
N ALA A 2 -36.88 -32.61 15.30
CA ALA A 2 -35.49 -32.14 15.23
C ALA A 2 -34.58 -33.08 16.03
N LEU A 3 -33.29 -33.10 15.71
CA LEU A 3 -32.28 -33.76 16.53
C LEU A 3 -32.36 -33.19 17.95
N ASP A 4 -32.40 -34.06 18.97
CA ASP A 4 -32.29 -33.62 20.35
C ASP A 4 -30.82 -33.35 20.65
N SER A 5 -30.40 -32.09 20.52
CA SER A 5 -29.02 -31.67 20.78
C SER A 5 -28.55 -31.97 22.21
N SER A 6 -29.48 -32.18 23.17
CA SER A 6 -29.13 -32.60 24.53
C SER A 6 -28.73 -34.07 24.65
N LYS A 7 -28.99 -34.88 23.63
CA LYS A 7 -28.63 -36.30 23.56
C LYS A 7 -27.38 -36.57 22.72
N VAL A 8 -26.73 -35.53 22.20
CA VAL A 8 -25.46 -35.66 21.49
C VAL A 8 -24.32 -35.52 22.50
N GLU A 9 -23.50 -36.58 22.64
CA GLU A 9 -22.46 -36.65 23.69
C GLU A 9 -21.28 -35.67 23.47
N GLU A 10 -21.10 -35.15 22.25
CA GLU A 10 -20.09 -34.13 21.92
C GLU A 10 -20.72 -32.99 21.13
N ASP A 11 -20.25 -31.75 21.37
CA ASP A 11 -20.71 -30.57 20.64
C ASP A 11 -20.46 -30.76 19.14
N LEU A 12 -21.54 -30.97 18.38
CA LEU A 12 -21.48 -30.91 16.92
C LEU A 12 -21.09 -29.50 16.45
N GLY A 13 -21.17 -28.49 17.32
CA GLY A 13 -20.72 -27.13 17.09
C GLY A 13 -19.23 -27.04 16.77
N GLY A 14 -18.94 -26.59 15.55
CA GLY A 14 -17.62 -26.14 15.15
C GLY A 14 -17.79 -25.07 14.09
N SER A 15 -17.62 -23.80 14.45
CA SER A 15 -17.78 -22.63 13.58
C SER A 15 -16.72 -22.51 12.46
N ASN A 16 -16.07 -23.61 12.08
CA ASN A 16 -14.85 -23.63 11.28
C ASN A 16 -14.92 -24.67 10.15
N ASP A 17 -16.03 -24.67 9.41
CA ASP A 17 -16.19 -25.48 8.20
C ASP A 17 -15.43 -24.84 7.04
N GLN A 18 -14.13 -25.16 6.99
CA GLN A 18 -13.20 -24.61 6.01
C GLN A 18 -13.53 -25.08 4.58
N TRP A 19 -14.10 -26.28 4.44
CA TRP A 19 -14.60 -26.79 3.17
C TRP A 19 -15.73 -25.92 2.60
N ALA A 20 -16.80 -25.72 3.36
CA ALA A 20 -17.94 -24.90 2.90
C ALA A 20 -17.52 -23.46 2.64
N GLU A 21 -16.64 -22.89 3.47
CA GLU A 21 -16.09 -21.55 3.28
C GLU A 21 -15.30 -21.42 1.96
N ALA A 22 -14.35 -22.33 1.72
CA ALA A 22 -13.54 -22.32 0.50
C ALA A 22 -14.40 -22.51 -0.77
N VAL A 23 -15.36 -23.43 -0.74
CA VAL A 23 -16.28 -23.64 -1.85
C VAL A 23 -17.14 -22.40 -2.10
N GLY A 24 -17.69 -21.81 -1.04
CA GLY A 24 -18.46 -20.56 -1.14
C GLY A 24 -17.63 -19.43 -1.75
N PHE A 25 -16.36 -19.28 -1.32
CA PHE A 25 -15.46 -18.26 -1.85
C PHE A 25 -15.06 -18.53 -3.32
N PHE A 26 -14.79 -19.78 -3.70
CA PHE A 26 -14.36 -20.10 -5.06
C PHE A 26 -15.50 -20.13 -6.07
N THR A 27 -16.71 -20.48 -5.65
CA THR A 27 -17.82 -20.78 -6.57
C THR A 27 -19.06 -19.93 -6.38
N GLY A 28 -19.21 -19.24 -5.23
CA GLY A 28 -20.45 -18.58 -4.85
C GLY A 28 -21.54 -19.53 -4.34
N PHE A 29 -21.30 -20.85 -4.30
CA PHE A 29 -22.26 -21.83 -3.77
C PHE A 29 -22.21 -21.86 -2.24
N VAL A 30 -23.23 -21.30 -1.59
CA VAL A 30 -23.35 -21.26 -0.13
C VAL A 30 -24.04 -22.54 0.35
N ALA A 31 -23.25 -23.52 0.81
CA ALA A 31 -23.77 -24.78 1.32
C ALA A 31 -24.55 -24.59 2.64
N PRO A 32 -25.51 -25.50 2.95
CA PRO A 32 -26.10 -25.56 4.29
C PRO A 32 -25.03 -25.80 5.36
N LYS A 33 -25.27 -25.32 6.58
CA LYS A 33 -24.31 -25.48 7.68
C LYS A 33 -24.18 -26.95 8.06
N ARG A 34 -22.95 -27.39 8.31
CA ARG A 34 -22.62 -28.77 8.68
C ARG A 34 -23.39 -29.26 9.91
N ASP A 35 -23.61 -28.38 10.88
CA ASP A 35 -24.27 -28.71 12.15
C ASP A 35 -25.77 -28.99 11.98
N ASP A 36 -26.38 -28.43 10.93
CA ASP A 36 -27.83 -28.52 10.68
C ASP A 36 -28.19 -29.68 9.72
N LEU A 37 -27.19 -30.36 9.11
CA LEU A 37 -27.39 -31.28 7.98
C LEU A 37 -28.26 -32.50 8.30
N PHE A 38 -28.34 -32.89 9.57
CA PHE A 38 -28.97 -34.14 10.00
C PHE A 38 -30.25 -33.93 10.82
N ASP A 39 -30.66 -32.67 11.04
CA ASP A 39 -31.82 -32.31 11.86
C ASP A 39 -33.14 -32.94 11.40
N THR A 40 -33.22 -33.23 10.10
CA THR A 40 -34.42 -33.82 9.47
C THR A 40 -34.27 -35.31 9.19
N LEU A 41 -33.14 -35.93 9.54
CA LEU A 41 -32.83 -37.34 9.35
C LEU A 41 -32.80 -38.08 10.69
N VAL A 42 -33.89 -37.97 11.44
CA VAL A 42 -34.00 -38.53 12.80
C VAL A 42 -35.11 -39.58 12.88
N GLY A 43 -34.76 -40.75 13.40
CA GLY A 43 -35.61 -41.90 13.62
C GLY A 43 -36.30 -41.89 14.99
N ASN A 44 -36.78 -43.06 15.41
CA ASN A 44 -37.56 -43.20 16.64
C ASN A 44 -36.69 -42.87 17.86
N GLU A 45 -37.30 -42.34 18.92
CA GLU A 45 -36.61 -41.92 20.17
C GLU A 45 -35.46 -40.90 20.00
N GLY A 46 -35.35 -40.29 18.81
CA GLY A 46 -34.28 -39.33 18.50
C GLY A 46 -33.03 -39.96 17.89
N ILE A 47 -33.09 -41.21 17.42
CA ILE A 47 -31.93 -41.91 16.84
C ILE A 47 -31.52 -41.27 15.49
N PRO A 48 -30.31 -40.74 15.31
CA PRO A 48 -29.89 -40.15 14.04
C PRO A 48 -29.71 -41.18 12.92
N LEU A 49 -30.00 -40.78 11.67
CA LEU A 49 -29.81 -41.53 10.40
C LEU A 49 -30.56 -42.85 10.26
N MET A 50 -31.12 -43.39 11.34
CA MET A 50 -31.75 -44.69 11.33
C MET A 50 -32.90 -44.74 12.31
N LYS A 51 -33.74 -45.75 12.14
CA LYS A 51 -34.67 -46.19 13.16
C LYS A 51 -34.40 -47.65 13.49
N VAL A 52 -34.61 -48.01 14.75
CA VAL A 52 -34.37 -49.34 15.29
C VAL A 52 -35.63 -49.93 15.92
N GLU A 53 -35.95 -51.16 15.54
CA GLU A 53 -36.97 -52.02 16.18
C GLU A 53 -36.29 -53.20 16.84
N ILE A 54 -36.52 -53.39 18.14
CA ILE A 54 -36.01 -54.53 18.89
C ILE A 54 -37.18 -55.46 19.18
N SER A 55 -37.12 -56.69 18.66
CA SER A 55 -38.17 -57.69 18.85
C SER A 55 -37.63 -58.98 19.45
N ASP A 56 -38.34 -59.53 20.44
CA ASP A 56 -38.14 -60.90 20.93
C ASP A 56 -38.52 -61.90 19.83
N VAL A 57 -37.64 -62.85 19.55
CA VAL A 57 -37.84 -63.89 18.54
C VAL A 57 -38.77 -65.00 19.04
N GLY A 58 -38.91 -65.15 20.37
CA GLY A 58 -39.78 -66.14 21.01
C GLY A 58 -39.19 -67.56 21.06
N TYR A 59 -38.01 -67.78 20.48
CA TYR A 59 -37.22 -69.00 20.59
C TYR A 59 -35.73 -68.67 20.46
N VAL A 60 -34.86 -69.57 20.93
CA VAL A 60 -33.40 -69.46 20.79
C VAL A 60 -32.95 -70.28 19.58
N ASP A 61 -32.35 -69.61 18.60
CA ASP A 61 -31.77 -70.25 17.41
C ASP A 61 -30.28 -70.50 17.63
N TYR A 62 -29.94 -71.59 18.33
CA TYR A 62 -28.54 -71.90 18.68
C TYR A 62 -27.65 -72.05 17.44
N VAL A 63 -26.65 -71.18 17.33
CA VAL A 63 -25.79 -71.05 16.15
C VAL A 63 -24.47 -71.79 16.38
N ASP A 64 -24.05 -72.63 15.43
CA ASP A 64 -22.68 -73.16 15.42
C ASP A 64 -21.71 -72.00 15.09
N PRO A 65 -20.68 -71.73 15.90
CA PRO A 65 -19.72 -70.65 15.64
C PRO A 65 -19.04 -70.69 14.26
N ASN A 66 -19.01 -71.85 13.60
CA ASN A 66 -18.45 -72.03 12.26
C ASN A 66 -19.50 -71.93 11.14
N ASP A 67 -20.78 -71.75 11.45
CA ASP A 67 -21.84 -71.57 10.46
C ASP A 67 -21.91 -70.11 9.98
N PHE A 68 -20.98 -69.77 9.09
CA PHE A 68 -20.94 -68.45 8.46
C PHE A 68 -22.13 -68.21 7.52
N ASN A 69 -22.82 -69.26 7.05
CA ASN A 69 -24.02 -69.09 6.23
C ASN A 69 -25.15 -68.52 7.06
N TRP A 70 -25.32 -69.00 8.31
CA TRP A 70 -26.31 -68.44 9.22
C TRP A 70 -26.12 -66.92 9.39
N ARG A 71 -24.86 -66.47 9.54
CA ARG A 71 -24.55 -65.04 9.68
C ARG A 71 -25.04 -64.24 8.48
N TYR A 72 -24.76 -64.71 7.26
CA TYR A 72 -25.18 -64.04 6.02
C TYR A 72 -26.70 -64.01 5.86
N GLU A 73 -27.40 -65.05 6.30
CA GLU A 73 -28.86 -65.16 6.18
C GLU A 73 -29.64 -64.40 7.25
N ASN A 74 -29.01 -64.06 8.38
CA ASN A 74 -29.70 -63.51 9.55
C ASN A 74 -29.15 -62.16 10.07
N ALA A 75 -27.95 -61.75 9.67
CA ALA A 75 -27.28 -60.54 10.16
C ALA A 75 -26.66 -59.73 9.02
N GLY A 76 -26.66 -58.40 9.17
CA GLY A 76 -26.15 -57.47 8.16
C GLY A 76 -27.25 -56.92 7.26
N SER A 77 -26.88 -56.53 6.05
CA SER A 77 -27.78 -55.86 5.10
C SER A 77 -28.74 -56.81 4.38
N ASP A 78 -29.84 -56.24 3.89
CA ASP A 78 -30.75 -56.85 2.92
C ASP A 78 -31.47 -58.12 3.42
N ILE A 79 -31.70 -58.17 4.73
CA ILE A 79 -32.37 -59.29 5.39
C ILE A 79 -33.88 -59.04 5.45
N SER A 80 -34.66 -59.82 4.70
CA SER A 80 -36.13 -59.85 4.77
C SER A 80 -36.80 -58.46 4.65
N ASN A 81 -36.42 -57.67 3.64
CA ASN A 81 -36.90 -56.30 3.41
C ASN A 81 -36.59 -55.32 4.56
N THR A 82 -35.51 -55.56 5.29
CA THR A 82 -34.94 -54.65 6.29
C THR A 82 -33.56 -54.21 5.82
N ASP A 83 -33.24 -52.92 5.92
CA ASP A 83 -31.97 -52.38 5.44
C ASP A 83 -30.78 -52.98 6.18
N PHE A 84 -30.93 -53.25 7.49
CA PHE A 84 -29.92 -53.92 8.30
C PHE A 84 -30.52 -54.67 9.49
N VAL A 85 -29.99 -55.86 9.83
CA VAL A 85 -30.45 -56.67 10.98
C VAL A 85 -29.27 -57.09 11.86
N ILE A 86 -29.42 -56.95 13.18
CA ILE A 86 -28.47 -57.47 14.18
C ILE A 86 -29.23 -58.45 15.09
N PRO A 87 -29.06 -59.77 14.93
CA PRO A 87 -29.52 -60.74 15.91
C PRO A 87 -28.59 -60.74 17.12
N PHE A 88 -29.16 -60.93 18.31
CA PHE A 88 -28.38 -61.05 19.55
C PHE A 88 -29.15 -61.83 20.61
N TYR A 89 -28.43 -62.43 21.53
CA TYR A 89 -28.95 -62.97 22.77
C TYR A 89 -28.93 -61.92 23.87
N HIS A 90 -29.86 -62.05 24.81
CA HIS A 90 -29.87 -61.25 26.01
C HIS A 90 -30.03 -62.16 27.22
N ALA A 91 -29.13 -62.00 28.19
CA ALA A 91 -29.20 -62.67 29.49
C ALA A 91 -29.42 -61.63 30.60
N LYS A 92 -30.20 -61.98 31.63
CA LYS A 92 -30.39 -61.10 32.79
C LYS A 92 -29.19 -61.07 33.76
N GLY A 93 -28.26 -62.00 33.59
CA GLY A 93 -27.06 -62.15 34.41
C GLY A 93 -25.89 -62.65 33.56
N GLY A 94 -24.78 -63.00 34.22
CA GLY A 94 -23.57 -63.52 33.56
C GLY A 94 -23.67 -65.01 33.21
N ALA A 95 -22.52 -65.66 33.08
CA ALA A 95 -22.40 -67.09 32.77
C ALA A 95 -23.36 -67.96 33.60
N GLY A 96 -24.03 -68.91 32.93
CA GLY A 96 -25.05 -69.78 33.51
C GLY A 96 -26.47 -69.20 33.54
N SER A 97 -26.67 -67.95 33.13
CA SER A 97 -28.00 -67.34 33.07
C SER A 97 -28.73 -67.69 31.77
N ASP A 98 -30.04 -67.93 31.86
CA ASP A 98 -30.90 -68.16 30.70
C ASP A 98 -30.83 -67.00 29.70
N VAL A 99 -30.75 -67.36 28.41
CA VAL A 99 -30.75 -66.40 27.30
C VAL A 99 -32.09 -66.37 26.58
N SER A 100 -32.43 -65.20 26.04
CA SER A 100 -33.52 -65.04 25.08
C SER A 100 -32.98 -64.36 23.82
N MET A 101 -33.45 -64.77 22.65
CA MET A 101 -32.98 -64.21 21.39
C MET A 101 -33.83 -63.02 20.95
N TYR A 102 -33.15 -61.98 20.50
CA TYR A 102 -33.74 -60.76 19.96
C TYR A 102 -33.18 -60.47 18.57
N LYS A 103 -33.92 -59.64 17.82
CA LYS A 103 -33.44 -59.03 16.57
C LYS A 103 -33.64 -57.52 16.65
N ALA A 104 -32.57 -56.77 16.44
CA ALA A 104 -32.63 -55.37 16.10
C ALA A 104 -32.78 -55.24 14.57
N ARG A 105 -33.92 -54.71 14.12
CA ARG A 105 -34.20 -54.41 12.70
C ARG A 105 -34.06 -52.92 12.48
N ILE A 106 -33.20 -52.55 11.55
CA ILE A 106 -32.77 -51.18 11.34
C ILE A 106 -33.24 -50.71 9.97
N THR A 107 -33.88 -49.55 9.94
CA THR A 107 -34.28 -48.84 8.71
C THR A 107 -33.39 -47.62 8.57
N LEU A 108 -32.71 -47.48 7.43
CA LEU A 108 -31.81 -46.36 7.15
C LEU A 108 -32.59 -45.20 6.53
N LEU A 109 -32.46 -44.00 7.10
CA LEU A 109 -33.17 -42.80 6.65
C LEU A 109 -32.39 -42.14 5.52
N GLY A 110 -32.97 -42.07 4.33
CA GLY A 110 -32.35 -41.49 3.12
C GLY A 110 -31.90 -42.52 2.10
N SER A 111 -32.09 -43.81 2.38
CA SER A 111 -31.99 -44.89 1.40
C SER A 111 -33.28 -44.98 0.56
N LYS A 112 -33.18 -45.41 -0.70
CA LYS A 112 -34.36 -45.69 -1.55
C LYS A 112 -35.13 -46.95 -1.10
N GLY A 113 -34.66 -47.64 -0.06
CA GLY A 113 -35.33 -48.80 0.52
C GLY A 113 -35.41 -50.00 -0.42
N ASP A 114 -34.47 -50.10 -1.37
CA ASP A 114 -34.39 -51.19 -2.34
C ASP A 114 -33.63 -52.42 -1.83
N GLY A 115 -33.32 -52.46 -0.52
CA GLY A 115 -32.55 -53.53 0.10
C GLY A 115 -31.19 -53.64 -0.56
N ARG A 116 -30.44 -52.54 -0.59
CA ARG A 116 -29.03 -52.52 -0.99
C ARG A 116 -28.21 -51.76 0.03
N VAL A 117 -26.97 -52.21 0.22
CA VAL A 117 -25.89 -51.46 0.89
C VAL A 117 -25.89 -49.99 0.39
N PRO A 118 -25.70 -48.99 1.27
CA PRO A 118 -25.70 -47.58 0.87
C PRO A 118 -24.84 -47.32 -0.37
N SER A 119 -25.48 -46.77 -1.41
CA SER A 119 -24.83 -46.59 -2.71
C SER A 119 -23.73 -45.55 -2.65
N GLN A 120 -22.58 -45.88 -3.27
CA GLN A 120 -21.48 -44.96 -3.52
C GLN A 120 -21.85 -43.92 -4.58
N GLY A 121 -21.14 -42.80 -4.59
CA GLY A 121 -21.32 -41.73 -5.58
C GLY A 121 -22.36 -40.67 -5.21
N THR A 122 -22.68 -39.81 -6.17
CA THR A 122 -23.58 -38.66 -6.02
C THR A 122 -25.05 -39.05 -5.98
N HIS A 123 -25.79 -38.49 -5.02
CA HIS A 123 -27.24 -38.66 -4.88
C HIS A 123 -27.93 -37.31 -4.78
N GLU A 124 -29.05 -37.17 -5.48
CA GLU A 124 -29.84 -35.94 -5.47
C GLU A 124 -30.58 -35.74 -4.13
N GLY A 125 -30.95 -36.83 -3.44
CA GLY A 125 -31.67 -36.78 -2.18
C GLY A 125 -33.08 -36.16 -2.29
N GLY A 126 -33.59 -35.65 -1.17
CA GLY A 126 -34.85 -34.91 -1.09
C GLY A 126 -35.81 -35.45 -0.03
N LYS A 127 -37.07 -35.02 -0.13
CA LYS A 127 -38.13 -35.38 0.83
C LYS A 127 -38.68 -36.78 0.58
N PHE A 128 -38.79 -37.57 1.63
CA PHE A 128 -39.41 -38.90 1.61
C PHE A 128 -40.25 -39.13 2.87
N SER A 129 -41.18 -40.07 2.84
CA SER A 129 -42.07 -40.35 3.97
C SER A 129 -42.38 -41.83 4.07
N SER A 130 -42.69 -42.29 5.28
CA SER A 130 -43.19 -43.64 5.45
C SER A 130 -44.58 -43.77 4.82
N SER A 131 -44.83 -44.90 4.16
CA SER A 131 -46.15 -45.26 3.64
C SER A 131 -47.12 -45.71 4.74
N ILE A 132 -46.60 -46.11 5.90
CA ILE A 132 -47.32 -46.69 7.03
C ILE A 132 -47.69 -45.60 8.03
N ASN A 133 -48.90 -45.68 8.59
CA ASN A 133 -49.40 -44.74 9.60
C ASN A 133 -48.99 -45.20 11.00
N ASN A 134 -48.67 -44.25 11.87
CA ASN A 134 -47.98 -44.49 13.13
C ASN A 134 -46.77 -45.40 12.98
N HIS A 135 -46.08 -45.26 11.84
CA HIS A 135 -44.92 -46.08 11.57
C HIS A 135 -43.93 -45.83 12.70
N LEU A 136 -43.60 -46.89 13.43
CA LEU A 136 -42.43 -46.96 14.31
C LEU A 136 -42.58 -46.16 15.60
N GLY A 137 -43.83 -46.03 16.08
CA GLY A 137 -44.13 -45.24 17.28
C GLY A 137 -44.11 -43.73 17.04
N MET A 138 -43.85 -43.29 15.80
CA MET A 138 -43.96 -41.89 15.41
C MET A 138 -45.39 -41.57 15.02
N ASP A 139 -45.91 -40.42 15.45
CA ASP A 139 -47.25 -39.98 15.08
C ASP A 139 -47.38 -39.78 13.56
N GLY A 140 -48.45 -40.32 12.99
CA GLY A 140 -48.79 -40.12 11.59
C GLY A 140 -47.87 -40.87 10.61
N LYS A 141 -47.64 -40.27 9.44
CA LYS A 141 -46.69 -40.77 8.45
C LYS A 141 -45.44 -39.90 8.54
N PRO A 142 -44.36 -40.35 9.23
CA PRO A 142 -43.17 -39.53 9.37
C PRO A 142 -42.56 -39.18 8.03
N THR A 143 -42.04 -37.96 7.93
CA THR A 143 -41.40 -37.38 6.76
C THR A 143 -39.98 -36.95 7.13
N TRP A 144 -39.04 -37.24 6.24
CA TRP A 144 -37.63 -36.91 6.36
C TRP A 144 -37.16 -36.20 5.10
N ASP A 145 -36.03 -35.49 5.19
CA ASP A 145 -35.47 -34.74 4.07
C ASP A 145 -33.94 -34.90 4.03
N SER A 146 -33.39 -35.34 2.91
CA SER A 146 -31.92 -35.41 2.74
C SER A 146 -31.38 -34.26 1.88
N ALA A 147 -32.20 -33.24 1.59
CA ALA A 147 -31.81 -32.17 0.70
C ALA A 147 -30.58 -31.40 1.20
N ASP A 148 -30.54 -31.02 2.47
CA ASP A 148 -29.42 -30.23 2.99
C ASP A 148 -28.12 -31.04 3.05
N THR A 149 -28.21 -32.30 3.48
CA THR A 149 -27.08 -33.24 3.46
C THR A 149 -26.49 -33.42 2.05
N THR A 150 -27.34 -33.51 1.02
CA THR A 150 -26.88 -33.69 -0.37
C THR A 150 -26.42 -32.39 -1.03
N ARG A 151 -26.99 -31.24 -0.65
CA ARG A 151 -26.48 -29.91 -1.04
C ARG A 151 -25.07 -29.70 -0.52
N TYR A 152 -24.83 -30.05 0.73
CA TYR A 152 -23.50 -30.01 1.32
C TYR A 152 -22.55 -31.03 0.66
N SER A 153 -22.89 -32.32 0.68
CA SER A 153 -21.98 -33.39 0.28
C SER A 153 -21.70 -33.43 -1.20
N TYR A 154 -22.65 -33.01 -2.04
CA TYR A 154 -22.53 -33.11 -3.49
C TYR A 154 -22.60 -31.77 -4.21
N GLY A 155 -23.50 -30.87 -3.81
CA GLY A 155 -23.61 -29.54 -4.42
C GLY A 155 -22.31 -28.75 -4.37
N THR A 156 -21.57 -28.84 -3.26
CA THR A 156 -20.28 -28.16 -3.10
C THR A 156 -19.26 -28.55 -4.17
N GLY A 157 -19.02 -29.85 -4.35
CA GLY A 157 -18.06 -30.30 -5.35
C GLY A 157 -18.56 -30.23 -6.79
N LEU A 158 -19.87 -30.37 -7.01
CA LEU A 158 -20.46 -30.11 -8.33
C LEU A 158 -20.33 -28.63 -8.73
N ALA A 159 -20.41 -27.69 -7.78
CA ALA A 159 -20.15 -26.28 -8.05
C ALA A 159 -18.68 -26.04 -8.46
N LEU A 160 -17.72 -26.73 -7.81
CA LEU A 160 -16.31 -26.71 -8.23
C LEU A 160 -16.14 -27.30 -9.65
N ALA A 161 -16.82 -28.41 -9.93
CA ALA A 161 -16.81 -29.02 -11.26
C ALA A 161 -17.37 -28.07 -12.32
N GLU A 162 -18.46 -27.36 -12.01
CA GLU A 162 -19.07 -26.39 -12.91
C GLU A 162 -18.11 -25.21 -13.17
N LEU A 163 -17.48 -24.66 -12.13
CA LEU A 163 -16.47 -23.60 -12.27
C LEU A 163 -15.31 -24.00 -13.21
N LEU A 164 -14.87 -25.26 -13.15
CA LEU A 164 -13.76 -25.76 -13.96
C LEU A 164 -14.15 -26.06 -15.41
N ASN A 165 -15.37 -26.56 -15.64
CA ASN A 165 -15.75 -27.15 -16.92
C ASN A 165 -16.71 -26.27 -17.73
N SER A 166 -17.41 -25.34 -17.10
CA SER A 166 -18.39 -24.45 -17.75
C SER A 166 -17.74 -23.16 -18.22
N ALA A 167 -18.16 -22.67 -19.39
CA ALA A 167 -17.70 -21.39 -19.92
C ALA A 167 -18.18 -20.21 -19.07
N ASP A 168 -19.41 -20.31 -18.55
CA ASP A 168 -20.04 -19.29 -17.72
C ASP A 168 -19.67 -19.47 -16.23
N GLY A 169 -18.81 -20.44 -15.91
CA GLY A 169 -18.50 -20.81 -14.54
C GLY A 169 -19.75 -21.23 -13.78
N THR A 170 -19.93 -20.74 -12.56
CA THR A 170 -21.08 -21.11 -11.72
C THR A 170 -22.35 -20.27 -11.96
N TYR A 171 -22.36 -19.41 -12.99
CA TYR A 171 -23.55 -18.63 -13.32
C TYR A 171 -24.72 -19.54 -13.72
N GLY A 172 -25.86 -19.39 -13.04
CA GLY A 172 -27.03 -20.24 -13.26
C GLY A 172 -26.89 -21.67 -12.73
N PHE A 173 -25.79 -22.01 -12.06
CA PHE A 173 -25.63 -23.30 -11.41
C PHE A 173 -26.63 -23.44 -10.26
N SER A 174 -27.23 -24.62 -10.13
CA SER A 174 -28.03 -24.98 -8.96
C SER A 174 -27.94 -26.47 -8.71
N TRP A 175 -28.05 -26.86 -7.44
CA TRP A 175 -28.12 -28.24 -7.04
C TRP A 175 -29.20 -28.46 -6.01
N ASN A 176 -30.07 -29.45 -6.23
CA ASN A 176 -31.20 -29.77 -5.37
C ASN A 176 -31.99 -28.51 -4.93
N SER A 177 -32.37 -27.69 -5.92
CA SER A 177 -33.08 -26.42 -5.74
C SER A 177 -32.37 -25.32 -4.92
N LEU A 178 -31.07 -25.48 -4.65
CA LEU A 178 -30.23 -24.43 -4.06
C LEU A 178 -29.36 -23.81 -5.17
N PRO A 179 -29.64 -22.56 -5.61
CA PRO A 179 -28.88 -21.90 -6.66
C PRO A 179 -27.60 -21.24 -6.12
N VAL A 180 -26.66 -20.98 -7.03
CA VAL A 180 -25.65 -19.93 -6.84
C VAL A 180 -26.29 -18.60 -7.19
N ASP A 181 -26.16 -17.62 -6.30
CA ASP A 181 -26.59 -16.26 -6.60
C ASP A 181 -25.78 -15.70 -7.77
N ASN A 182 -26.46 -15.17 -8.79
CA ASN A 182 -25.79 -14.67 -9.98
C ASN A 182 -24.74 -13.59 -9.67
N GLU A 183 -24.94 -12.79 -8.62
CA GLU A 183 -23.99 -11.77 -8.16
C GLU A 183 -22.75 -12.37 -7.49
N ALA A 184 -22.88 -13.55 -6.89
CA ALA A 184 -21.79 -14.29 -6.25
C ALA A 184 -21.13 -15.31 -7.19
N SER A 185 -21.69 -15.51 -8.39
CA SER A 185 -21.16 -16.47 -9.36
C SER A 185 -19.75 -16.11 -9.83
N VAL A 186 -18.94 -17.14 -10.06
CA VAL A 186 -17.53 -17.02 -10.41
C VAL A 186 -17.28 -17.67 -11.76
N THR A 187 -16.52 -16.98 -12.62
CA THR A 187 -16.07 -17.52 -13.92
C THR A 187 -14.59 -17.24 -14.17
N LEU A 188 -13.88 -18.28 -14.62
CA LEU A 188 -12.49 -18.18 -15.04
C LEU A 188 -12.31 -17.39 -16.36
N ALA A 189 -13.39 -17.09 -17.08
CA ALA A 189 -13.36 -16.29 -18.30
C ALA A 189 -13.07 -14.80 -18.04
N ASN A 190 -13.44 -14.29 -16.86
CA ASN A 190 -13.24 -12.88 -16.51
C ASN A 190 -11.76 -12.49 -16.44
N PHE A 191 -10.90 -13.37 -15.92
CA PHE A 191 -9.45 -13.15 -15.91
C PHE A 191 -8.90 -12.93 -17.33
N GLU A 192 -9.33 -13.74 -18.30
CA GLU A 192 -8.88 -13.61 -19.69
C GLU A 192 -9.42 -12.34 -20.35
N THR A 193 -10.66 -11.97 -20.02
CA THR A 193 -11.30 -10.75 -20.54
C THR A 193 -10.56 -9.50 -20.06
N VAL A 194 -10.23 -9.43 -18.78
CA VAL A 194 -9.47 -8.31 -18.18
C VAL A 194 -8.03 -8.32 -18.68
N ALA A 195 -7.37 -9.48 -18.75
CA ALA A 195 -6.02 -9.60 -19.31
C ALA A 195 -5.95 -9.09 -20.76
N SER A 196 -6.93 -9.47 -21.58
CA SER A 196 -7.06 -9.00 -22.96
C SER A 196 -7.31 -7.49 -23.05
N ALA A 197 -7.96 -6.89 -22.07
CA ALA A 197 -8.12 -5.44 -22.01
C ALA A 197 -6.76 -4.74 -21.76
N PHE A 198 -5.96 -5.24 -20.82
CA PHE A 198 -4.59 -4.74 -20.61
C PHE A 198 -3.71 -4.92 -21.85
N ASP A 199 -3.81 -6.05 -22.56
CA ASP A 199 -3.10 -6.28 -23.81
C ASP A 199 -3.45 -5.23 -24.88
N ARG A 200 -4.73 -4.87 -24.99
CA ARG A 200 -5.16 -3.81 -25.93
C ARG A 200 -4.61 -2.43 -25.54
N VAL A 201 -4.56 -2.12 -24.25
CA VAL A 201 -4.02 -0.85 -23.76
C VAL A 201 -2.52 -0.77 -23.98
N ALA A 202 -1.77 -1.84 -23.69
CA ALA A 202 -0.34 -1.91 -23.97
C ALA A 202 -0.04 -1.74 -25.47
N GLN A 203 -0.82 -2.42 -26.33
CA GLN A 203 -0.71 -2.26 -27.77
C GLN A 203 -0.99 -0.82 -28.22
N PHE A 204 -2.04 -0.19 -27.66
CA PHE A 204 -2.36 1.20 -27.94
C PHE A 204 -1.18 2.13 -27.61
N PHE A 205 -0.60 2.05 -26.41
CA PHE A 205 0.53 2.89 -26.05
C PHE A 205 1.76 2.64 -26.93
N SER A 206 2.07 1.38 -27.24
CA SER A 206 3.18 1.04 -28.15
C SER A 206 2.98 1.59 -29.57
N ASP A 207 1.76 1.53 -30.11
CA ASP A 207 1.49 2.02 -31.46
C ASP A 207 1.42 3.55 -31.53
N GLN A 208 0.84 4.20 -30.51
CA GLN A 208 0.85 5.67 -30.43
C GLN A 208 2.26 6.21 -30.21
N GLN A 209 3.09 5.53 -29.40
CA GLN A 209 4.48 5.91 -29.19
C GLN A 209 5.24 5.98 -30.52
N LYS A 210 5.08 5.00 -31.42
CA LYS A 210 5.70 5.02 -32.76
C LYS A 210 5.26 6.22 -33.62
N ILE A 211 3.98 6.60 -33.53
CA ILE A 211 3.46 7.76 -34.28
C ILE A 211 4.07 9.05 -33.75
N VAL A 212 4.13 9.24 -32.43
CA VAL A 212 4.70 10.44 -31.82
C VAL A 212 6.22 10.48 -32.03
N GLU A 213 6.90 9.33 -31.99
CA GLU A 213 8.31 9.20 -32.33
C GLU A 213 8.58 9.60 -33.79
N GLU A 214 7.71 9.22 -34.73
CA GLU A 214 7.80 9.67 -36.11
C GLU A 214 7.62 11.19 -36.22
N TRP A 215 6.67 11.78 -35.48
CA TRP A 215 6.50 13.23 -35.42
C TRP A 215 7.75 13.93 -34.87
N GLN A 216 8.33 13.41 -33.78
CA GLN A 216 9.57 13.92 -33.22
C GLN A 216 10.73 13.81 -34.21
N SER A 217 10.85 12.69 -34.91
CA SER A 217 11.88 12.47 -35.94
C SER A 217 11.76 13.49 -37.09
N ARG A 218 10.53 13.76 -37.56
CA ARG A 218 10.27 14.76 -38.61
C ARG A 218 10.53 16.20 -38.16
N LEU A 219 10.31 16.51 -36.88
CA LEU A 219 10.62 17.81 -36.30
C LEU A 219 12.11 17.99 -35.98
N GLY A 220 12.85 16.89 -35.87
CA GLY A 220 14.24 16.85 -35.44
C GLY A 220 14.36 16.33 -34.00
N THR A 221 15.28 15.39 -33.78
CA THR A 221 15.56 14.81 -32.46
C THR A 221 16.23 15.78 -31.51
N GLU A 222 16.85 16.84 -32.04
CA GLU A 222 17.42 17.96 -31.29
C GLU A 222 16.62 19.22 -31.59
N LYS A 223 16.42 20.05 -30.56
CA LYS A 223 15.72 21.32 -30.69
C LYS A 223 16.55 22.31 -31.51
N ASP A 224 15.98 22.85 -32.58
CA ASP A 224 16.64 23.88 -33.38
C ASP A 224 16.86 25.15 -32.54
N LYS A 225 18.09 25.67 -32.54
CA LYS A 225 18.46 26.92 -31.86
C LYS A 225 17.59 28.09 -32.30
N ALA A 226 17.16 28.14 -33.57
CA ALA A 226 16.31 29.20 -34.11
C ALA A 226 14.90 29.22 -33.50
N TRP A 227 14.48 28.15 -32.83
CA TRP A 227 13.15 27.99 -32.23
C TRP A 227 13.09 28.34 -30.75
N ARG A 228 14.25 28.48 -30.08
CA ARG A 228 14.33 28.84 -28.66
C ARG A 228 13.59 30.16 -28.37
N GLY A 229 12.79 30.17 -27.31
CA GLY A 229 12.01 31.35 -26.91
C GLY A 229 10.87 31.74 -27.87
N LYS A 230 10.51 30.86 -28.83
CA LYS A 230 9.41 31.05 -29.78
C LYS A 230 8.38 29.93 -29.67
N ALA A 231 7.20 30.15 -30.25
CA ALA A 231 6.11 29.16 -30.28
C ALA A 231 6.52 27.82 -30.92
N ALA A 232 7.40 27.84 -31.93
CA ALA A 232 7.94 26.61 -32.54
C ALA A 232 8.75 25.77 -31.54
N GLY A 233 9.48 26.42 -30.62
CA GLY A 233 10.23 25.74 -29.56
C GLY A 233 9.29 25.07 -28.56
N VAL A 234 8.22 25.77 -28.16
CA VAL A 234 7.19 25.21 -27.27
C VAL A 234 6.47 24.01 -27.89
N PHE A 235 6.19 24.07 -29.20
CA PHE A 235 5.60 22.93 -29.92
C PHE A 235 6.54 21.73 -29.97
N TRP A 236 7.84 21.95 -30.19
CA TRP A 236 8.84 20.89 -30.11
C TRP A 236 8.90 20.25 -28.72
N ASP A 237 8.90 21.07 -27.64
CA ASP A 237 8.91 20.58 -26.26
C ASP A 237 7.66 19.73 -25.97
N LEU A 238 6.49 20.16 -26.45
CA LEU A 238 5.24 19.42 -26.31
C LEU A 238 5.35 18.01 -26.93
N ILE A 239 5.81 17.91 -28.18
CA ILE A 239 5.95 16.62 -28.86
C ILE A 239 6.97 15.73 -28.15
N ASN A 240 8.10 16.29 -27.72
CA ASN A 240 9.12 15.54 -26.97
C ASN A 240 8.57 15.02 -25.63
N LYS A 241 7.83 15.85 -24.88
CA LYS A 241 7.17 15.45 -23.61
C LYS A 241 6.13 14.37 -23.84
N ILE A 242 5.28 14.52 -24.86
CA ILE A 242 4.28 13.50 -25.21
C ILE A 242 4.98 12.19 -25.58
N ASN A 243 6.02 12.22 -26.43
CA ASN A 243 6.72 10.99 -26.82
C ASN A 243 7.30 10.28 -25.61
N LYS A 244 7.93 11.02 -24.69
CA LYS A 244 8.46 10.47 -23.45
C LYS A 244 7.37 9.81 -22.60
N GLN A 245 6.22 10.45 -22.42
CA GLN A 245 5.11 9.87 -21.66
C GLN A 245 4.59 8.59 -22.30
N TYR A 246 4.37 8.58 -23.62
CA TYR A 246 3.94 7.38 -24.33
C TYR A 246 4.98 6.26 -24.28
N SER A 247 6.27 6.58 -24.35
CA SER A 247 7.36 5.62 -24.16
C SER A 247 7.35 5.04 -22.76
N ASP A 248 7.23 5.87 -21.71
CA ASP A 248 7.20 5.40 -20.34
C ASP A 248 6.01 4.44 -20.10
N TYR A 249 4.82 4.76 -20.63
CA TYR A 249 3.66 3.87 -20.55
C TYR A 249 3.85 2.56 -21.34
N ALA A 250 4.40 2.64 -22.55
CA ALA A 250 4.67 1.47 -23.37
C ALA A 250 5.69 0.54 -22.71
N ASP A 251 6.72 1.10 -22.06
CA ASP A 251 7.75 0.37 -21.34
C ASP A 251 7.20 -0.25 -20.05
N ASP A 252 6.44 0.49 -19.25
CA ASP A 252 5.86 0.01 -17.98
C ASP A 252 4.87 -1.15 -18.20
N MET A 253 4.16 -1.17 -19.33
CA MET A 253 3.19 -2.23 -19.68
C MET A 253 3.81 -3.36 -20.51
N LYS A 254 5.07 -3.22 -20.94
CA LYS A 254 5.75 -4.19 -21.79
C LYS A 254 5.88 -5.53 -21.08
N ALA A 255 5.37 -6.58 -21.71
CA ALA A 255 5.54 -7.93 -21.18
C ALA A 255 6.95 -8.47 -21.44
N THR A 256 7.33 -9.47 -20.65
CA THR A 256 8.48 -10.34 -20.94
C THR A 256 8.02 -11.56 -21.77
N GLY A 257 8.85 -12.01 -22.72
CA GLY A 257 8.55 -13.17 -23.56
C GLY A 257 7.41 -12.95 -24.57
N ASP A 258 6.55 -13.95 -24.75
CA ASP A 258 5.47 -13.98 -25.78
C ASP A 258 4.18 -13.25 -25.37
N SER A 259 4.13 -12.69 -24.16
CA SER A 259 2.94 -11.99 -23.64
C SER A 259 2.79 -10.59 -24.25
N LYS A 260 1.55 -10.10 -24.38
CA LYS A 260 1.27 -8.78 -24.99
C LYS A 260 1.33 -7.61 -24.00
N SER A 261 1.02 -7.85 -22.73
CA SER A 261 1.20 -6.91 -21.64
C SER A 261 1.69 -7.64 -20.37
N LYS A 262 2.44 -6.94 -19.51
CA LYS A 262 2.85 -7.47 -18.20
C LYS A 262 1.60 -7.82 -17.37
N GLN A 263 0.69 -6.86 -17.23
CA GLN A 263 -0.53 -7.02 -16.42
C GLN A 263 -1.42 -8.15 -16.93
N GLY A 264 -1.56 -8.28 -18.26
CA GLY A 264 -2.29 -9.40 -18.85
C GLY A 264 -1.60 -10.75 -18.68
N ALA A 265 -0.27 -10.80 -18.59
CA ALA A 265 0.47 -12.02 -18.26
C ALA A 265 0.22 -12.45 -16.81
N GLU A 266 0.33 -11.52 -15.86
CA GLU A 266 0.09 -11.73 -14.43
C GLU A 266 -1.34 -12.22 -14.16
N LEU A 267 -2.36 -11.60 -14.76
CA LEU A 267 -3.75 -12.05 -14.62
C LEU A 267 -3.98 -13.47 -15.15
N ARG A 268 -3.30 -13.85 -16.24
CA ARG A 268 -3.39 -15.21 -16.77
C ARG A 268 -2.65 -16.22 -15.90
N GLN A 269 -1.58 -15.81 -15.22
CA GLN A 269 -0.90 -16.63 -14.23
C GLN A 269 -1.79 -16.83 -13.00
N ALA A 270 -2.33 -15.74 -12.44
CA ALA A 270 -3.30 -15.79 -11.34
C ALA A 270 -4.48 -16.74 -11.63
N LYS A 271 -5.00 -16.70 -12.87
CA LYS A 271 -6.04 -17.63 -13.34
C LYS A 271 -5.59 -19.09 -13.31
N ARG A 272 -4.36 -19.39 -13.78
CA ARG A 272 -3.81 -20.75 -13.78
C ARG A 272 -3.67 -21.27 -12.37
N ASP A 273 -3.10 -20.47 -11.47
CA ASP A 273 -2.85 -20.86 -10.09
C ASP A 273 -4.17 -21.09 -9.33
N PHE A 274 -5.16 -20.21 -9.55
CA PHE A 274 -6.50 -20.39 -9.01
C PHE A 274 -7.19 -21.64 -9.56
N LYS A 275 -7.12 -21.87 -10.88
CA LYS A 275 -7.68 -23.07 -11.50
C LYS A 275 -7.05 -24.33 -10.92
N GLU A 276 -5.73 -24.36 -10.77
CA GLU A 276 -5.00 -25.49 -10.20
C GLU A 276 -5.42 -25.75 -8.75
N ALA A 277 -5.57 -24.70 -7.93
CA ALA A 277 -6.06 -24.85 -6.56
C ALA A 277 -7.50 -25.42 -6.50
N VAL A 278 -8.38 -25.01 -7.42
CA VAL A 278 -9.75 -25.54 -7.53
C VAL A 278 -9.73 -26.99 -8.04
N GLU A 279 -8.85 -27.34 -8.97
CA GLU A 279 -8.66 -28.72 -9.46
C GLU A 279 -8.21 -29.66 -8.34
N ASP A 280 -7.21 -29.26 -7.56
CA ASP A 280 -6.71 -30.00 -6.39
C ASP A 280 -7.85 -30.23 -5.37
N LEU A 281 -8.63 -29.19 -5.08
CA LEU A 281 -9.74 -29.25 -4.15
C LEU A 281 -10.85 -30.19 -4.64
N HIS A 282 -11.21 -30.09 -5.92
CA HIS A 282 -12.21 -30.94 -6.55
C HIS A 282 -11.77 -32.42 -6.62
N GLU A 283 -10.48 -32.72 -6.84
CA GLU A 283 -9.98 -34.10 -6.86
C GLU A 283 -10.15 -34.79 -5.49
N VAL A 284 -9.83 -34.07 -4.41
CA VAL A 284 -10.05 -34.55 -3.04
C VAL A 284 -11.52 -34.83 -2.83
N TRP A 285 -12.39 -33.88 -3.15
CA TRP A 285 -13.83 -34.11 -3.03
C TRP A 285 -14.32 -35.28 -3.87
N ASN A 286 -13.88 -35.43 -5.12
CA ASN A 286 -14.31 -36.49 -6.01
C ASN A 286 -13.97 -37.89 -5.44
N THR A 287 -12.84 -38.00 -4.74
CA THR A 287 -12.47 -39.22 -4.00
C THR A 287 -13.29 -39.39 -2.73
N TRP A 288 -13.47 -38.31 -1.96
CA TRP A 288 -14.21 -38.32 -0.70
C TRP A 288 -15.69 -38.66 -0.91
N GLN A 289 -16.37 -38.02 -1.86
CA GLN A 289 -17.80 -38.19 -2.11
C GLN A 289 -18.15 -39.64 -2.46
N TRP A 290 -17.24 -40.33 -3.15
CA TRP A 290 -17.42 -41.73 -3.53
C TRP A 290 -17.45 -42.66 -2.31
N ARG A 291 -16.63 -42.35 -1.29
CA ARG A 291 -16.49 -43.15 -0.07
C ARG A 291 -17.45 -42.75 1.03
N TYR A 292 -17.54 -41.44 1.29
CA TYR A 292 -18.14 -40.87 2.49
C TYR A 292 -19.21 -39.82 2.21
N GLY A 293 -19.39 -39.41 0.94
CA GLY A 293 -20.41 -38.42 0.58
C GLY A 293 -21.82 -38.84 0.98
N ASN A 294 -22.10 -40.15 0.99
CA ASN A 294 -23.31 -40.69 1.59
C ASN A 294 -23.05 -41.06 3.07
N PRO A 295 -23.60 -40.32 4.05
CA PRO A 295 -23.38 -40.57 5.47
C PRO A 295 -23.88 -41.96 5.92
N LEU A 296 -24.82 -42.55 5.18
CA LEU A 296 -25.28 -43.92 5.46
C LEU A 296 -24.17 -44.96 5.24
N ALA A 297 -23.17 -44.70 4.40
CA ALA A 297 -22.02 -45.59 4.22
C ALA A 297 -21.18 -45.70 5.50
N VAL A 298 -21.02 -44.58 6.21
CA VAL A 298 -20.31 -44.52 7.51
C VAL A 298 -21.10 -45.24 8.58
N LEU A 299 -22.42 -45.01 8.65
CA LEU A 299 -23.31 -45.74 9.57
C LEU A 299 -23.27 -47.25 9.29
N HIS A 300 -23.31 -47.66 8.02
CA HIS A 300 -23.23 -49.08 7.64
C HIS A 300 -21.93 -49.74 8.10
N THR A 301 -20.80 -49.02 8.01
CA THR A 301 -19.50 -49.48 8.51
C THR A 301 -19.54 -49.69 10.03
N LEU A 302 -20.11 -48.73 10.78
CA LEU A 302 -20.26 -48.84 12.23
C LEU A 302 -21.16 -50.03 12.61
N LEU A 303 -22.33 -50.18 11.97
CA LEU A 303 -23.24 -51.29 12.21
C LEU A 303 -22.62 -52.65 11.89
N SER A 304 -21.81 -52.72 10.83
CA SER A 304 -21.08 -53.94 10.46
C SER A 304 -20.04 -54.33 11.51
N ALA A 305 -19.30 -53.35 12.06
CA ALA A 305 -18.38 -53.57 13.17
C ALA A 305 -19.10 -54.06 14.44
N ILE A 306 -20.30 -53.54 14.72
CA ILE A 306 -21.13 -54.02 15.85
C ILE A 306 -21.56 -55.47 15.61
N VAL A 307 -21.98 -55.85 14.40
CA VAL A 307 -22.30 -57.26 14.09
C VAL A 307 -21.09 -58.16 14.32
N GLU A 308 -19.88 -57.71 13.96
CA GLU A 308 -18.65 -58.46 14.24
C GLU A 308 -18.39 -58.65 15.72
N TYR A 309 -18.56 -57.60 16.53
CA TYR A 309 -18.41 -57.69 17.97
C TYR A 309 -19.46 -58.62 18.59
N VAL A 310 -20.73 -58.47 18.21
CA VAL A 310 -21.86 -59.30 18.66
C VAL A 310 -21.65 -60.77 18.26
N TRP A 311 -21.09 -61.02 17.07
CA TRP A 311 -20.74 -62.38 16.67
C TRP A 311 -19.74 -63.03 17.66
N LYS A 312 -18.65 -62.33 17.97
CA LYS A 312 -17.54 -62.84 18.80
C LYS A 312 -17.89 -62.96 20.29
N ASN A 313 -18.68 -62.02 20.81
CA ASN A 313 -18.88 -61.85 22.25
C ASN A 313 -20.32 -62.18 22.73
N ASN A 314 -21.23 -62.49 21.81
CA ASN A 314 -22.63 -62.77 22.15
C ASN A 314 -23.16 -64.02 21.44
N ILE A 315 -23.24 -64.02 20.10
CA ILE A 315 -23.84 -65.12 19.33
C ILE A 315 -23.08 -66.44 19.54
N THR A 316 -21.75 -66.38 19.60
CA THR A 316 -20.90 -67.57 19.78
C THR A 316 -20.57 -67.88 21.24
N LYS A 317 -21.17 -67.16 22.19
CA LYS A 317 -20.90 -67.23 23.65
C LYS A 317 -22.09 -67.73 24.46
N ILE A 318 -22.87 -68.64 23.87
CA ILE A 318 -23.95 -69.34 24.56
C ILE A 318 -23.75 -70.84 24.44
N THR A 319 -24.31 -71.58 25.39
CA THR A 319 -24.35 -73.04 25.39
C THR A 319 -25.74 -73.52 25.77
N TYR A 320 -25.90 -74.83 25.91
CA TYR A 320 -27.17 -75.43 26.31
C TYR A 320 -27.01 -76.45 27.42
N GLU A 321 -28.03 -76.52 28.26
CA GLU A 321 -28.19 -77.55 29.29
C GLU A 321 -29.43 -78.40 28.97
N VAL A 322 -29.33 -79.70 29.21
CA VAL A 322 -30.46 -80.62 29.03
C VAL A 322 -31.02 -80.97 30.40
N GLU A 323 -32.19 -80.43 30.71
CA GLU A 323 -32.89 -80.74 31.95
C GLU A 323 -33.88 -81.88 31.76
N THR A 324 -33.95 -82.76 32.76
CA THR A 324 -34.85 -83.92 32.75
C THR A 324 -35.91 -83.77 33.83
N TYR A 325 -37.19 -83.93 33.49
CA TYR A 325 -38.30 -83.89 34.43
C TYR A 325 -39.18 -85.15 34.35
N GLY A 326 -39.82 -85.49 35.47
CA GLY A 326 -40.75 -86.62 35.53
C GLY A 326 -42.08 -86.31 34.85
N THR A 327 -42.58 -87.23 34.03
CA THR A 327 -43.89 -87.12 33.38
C THR A 327 -44.93 -87.98 34.10
N TYR A 328 -46.20 -87.55 34.06
CA TYR A 328 -47.31 -88.28 34.67
C TYR A 328 -47.50 -89.63 33.96
N GLY A 329 -47.14 -90.73 34.64
CA GLY A 329 -47.09 -92.09 34.07
C GLY A 329 -45.76 -92.82 34.22
N GLY A 330 -44.73 -92.19 34.81
CA GLY A 330 -43.46 -92.84 35.15
C GLY A 330 -42.38 -92.78 34.05
N GLY A 331 -42.55 -91.93 33.04
CA GLY A 331 -41.52 -91.61 32.04
C GLY A 331 -40.74 -90.35 32.39
N TYR A 332 -39.65 -90.08 31.67
CA TYR A 332 -38.88 -88.85 31.76
C TYR A 332 -39.03 -88.03 30.47
N GLY A 333 -39.31 -86.74 30.61
CA GLY A 333 -39.22 -85.76 29.52
C GLY A 333 -37.93 -84.97 29.65
N THR A 334 -37.38 -84.50 28.54
CA THR A 334 -36.24 -83.58 28.52
C THR A 334 -36.63 -82.29 27.85
N TYR A 335 -36.10 -81.17 28.34
CA TYR A 335 -36.12 -79.91 27.60
C TYR A 335 -34.71 -79.31 27.57
N THR A 336 -34.41 -78.61 26.49
CA THR A 336 -33.14 -77.91 26.31
C THR A 336 -33.33 -76.47 26.78
N ASN A 337 -32.49 -76.04 27.70
CA ASN A 337 -32.36 -74.64 28.10
C ASN A 337 -31.07 -74.07 27.52
N TYR A 338 -31.06 -72.79 27.17
CA TYR A 338 -29.89 -72.11 26.62
C TYR A 338 -29.40 -71.08 27.60
N ILE A 339 -28.10 -71.09 27.86
CA ILE A 339 -27.47 -70.27 28.89
C ILE A 339 -26.25 -69.53 28.34
N ALA A 340 -25.94 -68.37 28.92
CA ALA A 340 -24.74 -67.61 28.63
C ALA A 340 -23.47 -68.34 29.09
N GLU A 341 -22.39 -68.26 28.33
CA GLU A 341 -21.06 -68.75 28.72
C GLU A 341 -20.22 -67.63 29.38
N ASP A 342 -19.00 -67.98 29.81
CA ASP A 342 -18.00 -66.98 30.18
C ASP A 342 -17.70 -66.04 29.00
N GLU A 343 -17.42 -64.78 29.29
CA GLU A 343 -17.20 -63.70 28.31
C GLU A 343 -18.42 -63.31 27.46
N PHE A 344 -19.60 -63.87 27.74
CA PHE A 344 -20.85 -63.40 27.14
C PHE A 344 -21.13 -61.93 27.49
N SER A 345 -21.50 -61.15 26.48
CA SER A 345 -21.81 -59.72 26.63
C SER A 345 -23.18 -59.37 26.05
N ASN A 346 -23.96 -58.58 26.79
CA ASN A 346 -25.20 -57.95 26.30
C ASN A 346 -24.93 -56.65 25.52
N GLU A 347 -23.67 -56.20 25.44
CA GLU A 347 -23.34 -54.87 24.94
C GLU A 347 -23.24 -54.80 23.42
N ALA A 348 -23.66 -53.65 22.89
CA ALA A 348 -23.25 -53.18 21.58
C ALA A 348 -21.90 -52.48 21.74
N ALA A 349 -20.87 -53.01 21.10
CA ALA A 349 -19.55 -52.40 21.08
C ALA A 349 -18.90 -52.63 19.72
N ILE A 350 -17.77 -51.97 19.50
CA ILE A 350 -16.88 -52.20 18.37
C ILE A 350 -15.47 -52.46 18.89
N ASP A 351 -14.76 -53.35 18.20
CA ASP A 351 -13.30 -53.33 18.21
C ASP A 351 -12.83 -52.09 17.40
N ALA A 352 -11.53 -51.76 17.46
CA ALA A 352 -11.00 -50.66 16.66
C ALA A 352 -11.25 -50.90 15.16
N ILE A 353 -11.72 -49.86 14.46
CA ILE A 353 -11.89 -49.83 13.01
C ILE A 353 -10.62 -49.21 12.42
N GLU A 354 -9.90 -49.97 11.60
CA GLU A 354 -8.71 -49.49 10.88
C GLU A 354 -9.00 -49.48 9.39
N GLY A 355 -9.33 -48.31 8.84
CA GLY A 355 -9.58 -48.14 7.42
C GLY A 355 -8.34 -48.33 6.56
N GLU A 356 -8.50 -48.93 5.38
CA GLU A 356 -7.42 -49.12 4.41
C GLU A 356 -7.56 -48.22 3.16
N GLY A 357 -6.43 -47.95 2.51
CA GLY A 357 -6.36 -47.25 1.23
C GLY A 357 -6.35 -45.72 1.33
N LYS A 358 -6.82 -45.03 0.28
CA LYS A 358 -6.88 -43.56 0.24
C LYS A 358 -8.02 -43.05 1.13
N MET A 359 -7.73 -42.09 2.01
CA MET A 359 -8.65 -41.51 3.01
C MET A 359 -9.16 -42.55 4.02
N PRO A 360 -8.28 -43.18 4.83
CA PRO A 360 -8.70 -44.18 5.81
C PRO A 360 -9.57 -43.55 6.91
N LEU A 361 -10.60 -44.27 7.34
CA LEU A 361 -11.38 -43.94 8.53
C LEU A 361 -10.88 -44.81 9.69
N SER A 362 -10.41 -44.18 10.76
CA SER A 362 -9.93 -44.87 11.96
C SER A 362 -10.80 -44.51 13.15
N VAL A 363 -11.27 -45.52 13.87
CA VAL A 363 -12.14 -45.36 15.04
C VAL A 363 -11.65 -46.28 16.15
N GLU A 364 -11.43 -45.73 17.33
CA GLU A 364 -11.03 -46.51 18.52
C GLU A 364 -12.14 -47.45 18.98
N ALA A 365 -11.74 -48.53 19.67
CA ALA A 365 -12.68 -49.45 20.29
C ALA A 365 -13.58 -48.71 21.29
N GLN A 366 -14.89 -49.00 21.25
CA GLN A 366 -15.89 -48.28 22.03
C GLN A 366 -17.08 -49.19 22.35
N SER A 367 -17.59 -49.08 23.59
CA SER A 367 -18.87 -49.66 23.99
C SER A 367 -19.97 -48.58 23.99
N PHE A 368 -21.18 -48.96 23.59
CA PHE A 368 -22.35 -48.10 23.47
C PHE A 368 -23.46 -48.45 24.48
N GLY A 369 -23.30 -49.52 25.26
CA GLY A 369 -24.29 -50.02 26.22
C GLY A 369 -25.07 -51.24 25.73
N GLU A 370 -26.16 -51.60 26.41
CA GLU A 370 -26.89 -52.84 26.13
C GLU A 370 -27.69 -52.81 24.81
N LEU A 371 -27.57 -53.87 24.00
CA LEU A 371 -28.24 -54.01 22.69
C LEU A 371 -29.77 -53.86 22.74
N LYS A 372 -30.37 -54.16 23.91
CA LYS A 372 -31.81 -54.12 24.14
C LYS A 372 -32.34 -52.70 24.44
N GLU A 373 -31.46 -51.77 24.79
CA GLU A 373 -31.83 -50.42 25.19
C GLU A 373 -31.78 -49.47 23.99
N LEU A 374 -32.86 -48.70 23.76
CA LEU A 374 -32.91 -47.75 22.63
C LEU A 374 -31.89 -46.61 22.76
N ASP A 375 -31.50 -46.25 23.98
CA ASP A 375 -30.47 -45.24 24.24
C ASP A 375 -29.09 -45.63 23.67
N THR A 376 -28.78 -46.94 23.66
CA THR A 376 -27.57 -47.46 23.00
C THR A 376 -27.58 -47.18 21.49
N TRP A 377 -28.74 -47.26 20.86
CA TRP A 377 -28.88 -46.97 19.44
C TRP A 377 -28.81 -45.47 19.13
N VAL A 378 -29.23 -44.61 20.06
CA VAL A 378 -28.99 -43.15 19.96
C VAL A 378 -27.49 -42.87 19.95
N LYS A 379 -26.71 -43.49 20.84
CA LYS A 379 -25.24 -43.35 20.89
C LYS A 379 -24.58 -43.84 19.61
N ILE A 380 -25.02 -44.96 19.05
CA ILE A 380 -24.53 -45.48 17.78
C ILE A 380 -24.82 -44.50 16.63
N GLY A 381 -26.04 -43.95 16.55
CA GLY A 381 -26.38 -42.97 15.52
C GLY A 381 -25.57 -41.68 15.63
N ASN A 382 -25.37 -41.16 16.85
CA ASN A 382 -24.49 -40.01 17.10
C ASN A 382 -23.04 -40.30 16.71
N LYS A 383 -22.53 -41.49 17.05
CA LYS A 383 -21.17 -41.90 16.66
C LYS A 383 -21.00 -41.93 15.15
N ALA A 384 -22.01 -42.38 14.40
CA ALA A 384 -21.98 -42.35 12.94
C ALA A 384 -21.87 -40.92 12.38
N LEU A 385 -22.57 -39.94 12.99
CA LEU A 385 -22.43 -38.52 12.62
C LEU A 385 -21.03 -38.00 12.90
N LEU A 386 -20.47 -38.31 14.07
CA LEU A 386 -19.09 -37.92 14.44
C LEU A 386 -18.06 -38.54 13.49
N MET A 387 -18.22 -39.83 13.14
CA MET A 387 -17.36 -40.49 12.16
C MET A 387 -17.45 -39.83 10.79
N TRP A 388 -18.66 -39.47 10.33
CA TRP A 388 -18.82 -38.78 9.04
C TRP A 388 -18.17 -37.39 9.05
N ARG A 389 -18.41 -36.62 10.12
CA ARG A 389 -17.79 -35.30 10.33
C ARG A 389 -16.26 -35.41 10.33
N GLN A 390 -15.71 -36.41 11.02
CA GLN A 390 -14.27 -36.67 10.99
C GLN A 390 -13.76 -36.86 9.55
N THR A 391 -14.49 -37.55 8.68
CA THR A 391 -14.06 -37.68 7.27
C THR A 391 -14.04 -36.35 6.52
N VAL A 392 -14.93 -35.40 6.85
CA VAL A 392 -14.92 -34.05 6.29
C VAL A 392 -13.71 -33.29 6.82
N GLU A 393 -13.50 -33.27 8.13
CA GLU A 393 -12.40 -32.55 8.77
C GLU A 393 -11.03 -33.08 8.34
N ASP A 394 -10.88 -34.41 8.27
CA ASP A 394 -9.60 -35.04 7.96
C ASP A 394 -9.20 -34.96 6.49
N ASN A 395 -10.16 -34.73 5.59
CA ASN A 395 -9.91 -34.75 4.14
C ASN A 395 -10.29 -33.42 3.47
N LEU A 396 -11.56 -33.02 3.57
CA LEU A 396 -12.08 -31.84 2.88
C LEU A 396 -11.56 -30.54 3.50
N ASP A 397 -11.62 -30.38 4.82
CA ASP A 397 -11.16 -29.14 5.47
C ASP A 397 -9.65 -28.92 5.29
N LYS A 398 -8.84 -29.99 5.38
CA LYS A 398 -7.39 -29.91 5.11
C LYS A 398 -7.08 -29.51 3.67
N ALA A 399 -7.83 -30.05 2.70
CA ALA A 399 -7.68 -29.69 1.30
C ALA A 399 -8.11 -28.25 1.03
N ALA A 400 -9.21 -27.81 1.65
CA ALA A 400 -9.71 -26.44 1.56
C ALA A 400 -8.69 -25.43 2.09
N ILE A 401 -8.12 -25.66 3.27
CA ILE A 401 -7.05 -24.81 3.84
C ILE A 401 -5.86 -24.73 2.88
N SER A 402 -5.46 -25.87 2.30
CA SER A 402 -4.33 -25.93 1.35
C SER A 402 -4.62 -25.14 0.08
N ALA A 403 -5.82 -25.29 -0.50
CA ALA A 403 -6.22 -24.57 -1.71
C ALA A 403 -6.35 -23.06 -1.47
N MET A 404 -6.98 -22.64 -0.36
CA MET A 404 -7.07 -21.22 0.01
C MET A 404 -5.68 -20.60 0.25
N THR A 405 -4.78 -21.35 0.90
CA THR A 405 -3.39 -20.91 1.11
C THR A 405 -2.65 -20.75 -0.22
N LYS A 406 -2.78 -21.72 -1.13
CA LYS A 406 -2.19 -21.66 -2.47
C LYS A 406 -2.65 -20.44 -3.25
N VAL A 407 -3.96 -20.16 -3.25
CA VAL A 407 -4.51 -18.95 -3.88
C VAL A 407 -3.96 -17.70 -3.22
N ARG A 408 -4.03 -17.60 -1.89
CA ARG A 408 -3.51 -16.45 -1.13
C ARG A 408 -2.05 -16.15 -1.44
N ASP A 409 -1.21 -17.19 -1.44
CA ASP A 409 0.23 -17.06 -1.64
C ASP A 409 0.52 -16.67 -3.10
N SER A 410 -0.13 -17.33 -4.06
CA SER A 410 -0.02 -17.00 -5.50
C SER A 410 -0.49 -15.60 -5.82
N TRP A 411 -1.47 -15.07 -5.10
CA TRP A 411 -2.03 -13.74 -5.33
C TRP A 411 -1.42 -12.65 -4.45
N SER A 412 -0.39 -12.98 -3.68
CA SER A 412 0.33 -12.02 -2.86
C SER A 412 1.11 -11.02 -3.73
N ASN A 413 1.31 -9.80 -3.24
CA ASN A 413 2.10 -8.77 -3.96
C ASN A 413 3.57 -9.16 -4.20
N SER A 414 4.06 -10.22 -3.55
CA SER A 414 5.39 -10.78 -3.80
C SER A 414 5.44 -11.69 -5.03
N GLU A 415 4.30 -12.27 -5.44
CA GLU A 415 4.21 -13.18 -6.58
C GLU A 415 3.45 -12.56 -7.76
N LEU A 416 2.35 -11.84 -7.51
CA LEU A 416 1.68 -11.00 -8.51
C LEU A 416 2.17 -9.56 -8.46
N ASP A 417 2.95 -9.17 -9.47
CA ASP A 417 3.38 -7.79 -9.66
C ASP A 417 2.85 -7.22 -10.97
N PHE A 418 1.69 -6.56 -10.90
CA PHE A 418 1.13 -5.80 -12.01
C PHE A 418 2.02 -4.63 -12.48
N GLY A 419 3.10 -4.33 -11.76
CA GLY A 419 3.96 -3.18 -11.99
C GLY A 419 3.27 -1.87 -11.66
N SER A 420 4.00 -0.77 -11.82
CA SER A 420 3.42 0.57 -11.76
C SER A 420 3.40 1.19 -13.14
N VAL A 421 2.23 1.61 -13.60
CA VAL A 421 2.08 2.42 -14.83
C VAL A 421 2.14 3.89 -14.42
N LYS A 422 3.26 4.56 -14.67
CA LYS A 422 3.46 5.95 -14.26
C LYS A 422 3.99 6.79 -15.42
N SER A 423 3.32 7.91 -15.68
CA SER A 423 3.99 9.00 -16.42
C SER A 423 5.10 9.52 -15.52
N ARG A 424 6.36 9.21 -15.84
CA ARG A 424 7.51 9.89 -15.25
C ARG A 424 7.51 11.28 -15.85
N GLY A 425 6.73 12.18 -15.24
CA GLY A 425 6.56 13.55 -15.72
C GLY A 425 7.92 14.18 -16.03
N THR A 426 8.01 14.95 -17.11
CA THR A 426 9.12 15.88 -17.23
C THR A 426 9.00 16.88 -16.08
N SER A 427 10.06 17.04 -15.29
CA SER A 427 10.06 17.85 -14.06
C SER A 427 9.66 19.31 -14.25
N SER A 428 9.58 19.77 -15.50
CA SER A 428 9.25 21.13 -15.91
C SER A 428 7.93 21.21 -16.68
N THR A 429 7.25 22.35 -16.60
CA THR A 429 6.08 22.68 -17.42
C THR A 429 6.52 23.31 -18.74
N LEU A 430 5.65 23.31 -19.76
CA LEU A 430 5.95 24.04 -21.01
C LEU A 430 6.16 25.54 -20.76
N GLU A 431 5.49 26.10 -19.76
CA GLU A 431 5.64 27.50 -19.39
C GLU A 431 6.99 27.77 -18.72
N SER A 432 7.45 26.88 -17.83
CA SER A 432 8.78 27.03 -17.21
C SER A 432 9.88 26.90 -18.25
N ASP A 433 9.80 25.90 -19.13
CA ASP A 433 10.79 25.71 -20.21
C ASP A 433 10.83 26.93 -21.13
N TYR A 434 9.67 27.47 -21.49
CA TYR A 434 9.60 28.68 -22.32
C TYR A 434 10.21 29.91 -21.64
N LYS A 435 9.95 30.11 -20.34
CA LYS A 435 10.51 31.24 -19.56
C LYS A 435 12.02 31.11 -19.42
N GLU A 436 12.51 29.91 -19.11
CA GLU A 436 13.93 29.61 -18.97
C GLU A 436 14.65 29.85 -20.30
N GLU A 437 14.13 29.33 -21.41
CA GLU A 437 14.72 29.59 -22.74
C GLU A 437 14.75 31.06 -23.10
N LYS A 438 13.69 31.82 -22.77
CA LYS A 438 13.63 33.25 -23.04
C LYS A 438 14.66 34.01 -22.19
N ALA A 439 14.88 33.57 -20.95
CA ALA A 439 15.89 34.14 -20.07
C ALA A 439 17.31 33.84 -20.59
N GLU A 440 17.59 32.61 -20.98
CA GLU A 440 18.87 32.21 -21.59
C GLU A 440 19.15 32.98 -22.89
N LEU A 441 18.13 33.18 -23.75
CA LEU A 441 18.29 33.94 -24.98
C LEU A 441 18.56 35.43 -24.70
N ALA A 442 17.96 35.98 -23.65
CA ALA A 442 18.20 37.36 -23.22
C ALA A 442 19.61 37.51 -22.66
N GLU A 443 20.10 36.54 -21.88
CA GLU A 443 21.45 36.52 -21.36
C GLU A 443 22.50 36.36 -22.47
N GLU A 444 22.29 35.43 -23.41
CA GLU A 444 23.16 35.23 -24.57
C GLU A 444 23.25 36.50 -25.43
N LYS A 445 22.11 37.17 -25.65
CA LYS A 445 22.07 38.44 -26.37
C LYS A 445 22.77 39.55 -25.60
N ALA A 446 22.55 39.66 -24.28
CA ALA A 446 23.24 40.65 -23.44
C ALA A 446 24.76 40.42 -23.43
N ALA A 447 25.21 39.17 -23.39
CA ALA A 447 26.63 38.81 -23.49
C ALA A 447 27.22 39.17 -24.86
N ALA A 448 26.49 38.91 -25.95
CA ALA A 448 26.90 39.28 -27.31
C ALA A 448 26.97 40.81 -27.49
N ASP A 449 25.97 41.54 -26.99
CA ASP A 449 25.93 43.01 -27.03
C ASP A 449 27.06 43.62 -26.17
N ALA A 450 27.34 43.05 -25.00
CA ALA A 450 28.47 43.46 -24.16
C ALA A 450 29.83 43.19 -24.83
N ALA A 451 29.97 42.04 -25.51
CA ALA A 451 31.18 41.72 -26.28
C ALA A 451 31.36 42.68 -27.47
N ALA A 452 30.28 43.01 -28.19
CA ALA A 452 30.29 44.00 -29.27
C ALA A 452 30.62 45.42 -28.76
N ALA A 453 30.05 45.83 -27.63
CA ALA A 453 30.34 47.11 -26.99
C ALA A 453 31.81 47.20 -26.54
N LYS A 454 32.36 46.12 -25.97
CA LYS A 454 33.77 46.02 -25.61
C LYS A 454 34.68 46.14 -26.84
N ALA A 455 34.36 45.42 -27.92
CA ALA A 455 35.11 45.51 -29.17
C ALA A 455 35.07 46.92 -29.78
N ALA A 456 33.91 47.59 -29.75
CA ALA A 456 33.76 48.96 -30.22
C ALA A 456 34.54 49.97 -29.34
N ALA A 457 34.55 49.77 -28.02
CA ALA A 457 35.33 50.60 -27.09
C ALA A 457 36.84 50.44 -27.29
N GLU A 458 37.33 49.22 -27.52
CA GLU A 458 38.74 48.95 -27.85
C GLU A 458 39.13 49.60 -29.20
N GLU A 459 38.24 49.58 -30.19
CA GLU A 459 38.46 50.28 -31.47
C GLU A 459 38.51 51.81 -31.31
N ALA A 460 37.62 52.37 -30.49
CA ALA A 460 37.62 53.80 -30.17
C ALA A 460 38.88 54.23 -29.41
N ALA A 461 39.33 53.45 -28.43
CA ALA A 461 40.57 53.68 -27.70
C ALA A 461 41.79 53.66 -28.63
N ARG A 462 41.85 52.71 -29.58
CA ARG A 462 42.89 52.68 -30.62
C ARG A 462 42.90 53.93 -31.50
N LYS A 463 41.72 54.40 -31.93
CA LYS A 463 41.60 55.65 -32.72
C LYS A 463 42.06 56.87 -31.91
N GLN A 464 41.75 56.89 -30.61
CA GLN A 464 42.16 57.97 -29.70
C GLN A 464 43.67 57.97 -29.43
N GLU A 465 44.29 56.81 -29.23
CA GLU A 465 45.76 56.68 -29.12
C GLU A 465 46.48 57.12 -30.40
N ALA A 466 45.96 56.71 -31.56
CA ALA A 466 46.49 57.15 -32.85
C ALA A 466 46.41 58.69 -33.02
N PHE A 467 45.32 59.30 -32.55
CA PHE A 467 45.16 60.75 -32.54
C PHE A 467 46.14 61.46 -31.58
N ILE A 468 46.38 60.90 -30.38
CA ILE A 468 47.36 61.42 -29.42
C ILE A 468 48.79 61.33 -29.98
N GLN A 469 49.13 60.25 -30.68
CA GLN A 469 50.43 60.14 -31.34
C GLN A 469 50.60 61.16 -32.46
N TRP A 470 49.56 61.34 -33.28
CA TRP A 470 49.56 62.39 -34.31
C TRP A 470 49.75 63.80 -33.72
N GLN A 471 49.12 64.12 -32.58
CA GLN A 471 49.33 65.38 -31.85
C GLN A 471 50.78 65.57 -31.38
N LYS A 472 51.41 64.52 -30.85
CA LYS A 472 52.82 64.55 -30.40
C LYS A 472 53.78 64.76 -31.57
N GLU A 473 53.53 64.10 -32.71
CA GLU A 473 54.32 64.30 -33.93
C GLU A 473 54.20 65.74 -34.46
N GLN A 474 53.01 66.34 -34.41
CA GLN A 474 52.81 67.74 -34.78
C GLN A 474 53.54 68.70 -33.84
N ALA A 475 53.50 68.45 -32.52
CA ALA A 475 54.22 69.24 -31.54
C ALA A 475 55.75 69.16 -31.72
N ALA A 476 56.28 67.96 -32.00
CA ALA A 476 57.71 67.77 -32.29
C ALA A 476 58.14 68.48 -33.58
N LYS A 477 57.27 68.53 -34.59
CA LYS A 477 57.51 69.25 -35.84
C LYS A 477 57.58 70.77 -35.62
N ALA A 478 56.69 71.31 -34.79
CA ALA A 478 56.69 72.73 -34.40
C ALA A 478 57.90 73.11 -33.54
N GLU A 479 58.38 72.23 -32.66
CA GLU A 479 59.57 72.46 -31.84
C GLU A 479 60.87 72.44 -32.68
N ALA A 480 60.95 71.54 -33.67
CA ALA A 480 62.05 71.51 -34.63
C ALA A 480 62.13 72.78 -35.48
N GLU A 481 60.98 73.37 -35.81
CA GLU A 481 60.89 74.63 -36.56
C GLU A 481 61.35 75.83 -35.70
N ARG A 482 60.92 75.89 -34.44
CA ARG A 482 61.40 76.90 -33.46
C ARG A 482 62.91 76.82 -33.20
N LYS A 483 63.50 75.63 -33.25
CA LYS A 483 64.94 75.44 -33.06
C LYS A 483 65.75 75.98 -34.25
N LYS A 484 65.23 75.82 -35.48
CA LYS A 484 65.82 76.42 -36.69
C LYS A 484 65.72 77.95 -36.69
N GLU A 485 64.61 78.52 -36.23
CA GLU A 485 64.46 79.98 -36.09
C GLU A 485 65.45 80.58 -35.07
N LYS A 486 65.72 79.85 -33.97
CA LYS A 486 66.65 80.31 -32.92
C LYS A 486 68.12 80.27 -33.38
N GLU A 487 68.51 79.27 -34.16
CA GLU A 487 69.85 79.20 -34.78
C GLU A 487 70.03 80.24 -35.91
N GLU A 488 68.97 80.63 -36.62
CA GLU A 488 69.03 81.71 -37.61
C GLU A 488 69.15 83.10 -36.95
N ALA A 489 68.55 83.29 -35.77
CA ALA A 489 68.65 84.53 -35.00
C ALA A 489 70.07 84.80 -34.46
N GLU A 490 70.77 83.78 -33.95
CA GLU A 490 72.17 83.90 -33.49
C GLU A 490 73.16 84.17 -34.64
N ARG A 491 72.85 83.75 -35.86
CA ARG A 491 73.66 84.04 -37.06
C ARG A 491 73.53 85.50 -37.51
N LYS A 492 72.32 86.08 -37.42
CA LYS A 492 72.05 87.49 -37.78
C LYS A 492 72.65 88.48 -36.78
N GLU A 493 72.79 88.11 -35.50
CA GLU A 493 73.39 88.97 -34.48
C GLU A 493 74.92 89.17 -34.66
N ARG A 494 75.62 88.18 -35.25
CA ARG A 494 77.06 88.29 -35.56
C ARG A 494 77.36 89.10 -36.82
N GLU A 495 76.46 89.16 -37.79
CA GLU A 495 76.59 90.01 -38.98
C GLU A 495 76.25 91.48 -38.69
N ALA A 496 75.28 91.74 -37.80
CA ALA A 496 74.83 93.10 -37.45
C ALA A 496 75.91 93.98 -36.76
N LYS A 497 76.88 93.35 -36.07
CA LYS A 497 77.94 94.09 -35.35
C LYS A 497 79.04 94.63 -36.27
N ALA A 498 79.13 94.15 -37.52
CA ALA A 498 80.14 94.60 -38.49
C ALA A 498 79.64 95.69 -39.46
N GLU A 499 78.32 95.88 -39.59
CA GLU A 499 77.74 96.86 -40.53
C GLU A 499 77.38 98.21 -39.87
N ALA A 500 77.18 98.23 -38.55
CA ALA A 500 76.75 99.41 -37.80
C ALA A 500 77.80 100.55 -37.74
N GLU A 501 79.09 100.25 -37.95
CA GLU A 501 80.16 101.27 -37.96
C GLU A 501 80.25 102.01 -39.31
N ARG A 502 79.49 101.61 -40.34
CA ARG A 502 79.56 102.21 -41.69
C ARG A 502 78.41 103.15 -42.06
N LYS A 503 77.45 103.40 -41.17
CA LYS A 503 76.34 104.34 -41.43
C LYS A 503 76.06 105.35 -40.31
N GLU A 504 77.11 105.82 -39.64
CA GLU A 504 77.12 107.07 -38.84
C GLU A 504 76.92 108.36 -39.70
N LYS A 505 76.53 108.27 -40.98
CA LYS A 505 76.55 109.42 -41.92
C LYS A 505 75.24 109.71 -42.66
N GLU A 506 74.12 109.16 -42.20
CA GLU A 506 72.80 109.54 -42.75
C GLU A 506 71.79 109.97 -41.66
N ALA A 507 72.30 110.61 -40.61
CA ALA A 507 71.54 111.39 -39.64
C ALA A 507 71.00 112.73 -40.23
N LYS A 508 70.43 112.72 -41.44
CA LYS A 508 69.87 113.95 -42.05
C LYS A 508 68.59 113.75 -42.85
N ALA A 509 67.79 112.75 -42.47
CA ALA A 509 66.36 112.67 -42.79
C ALA A 509 65.50 112.32 -41.56
N GLU A 510 66.08 112.48 -40.36
CA GLU A 510 65.38 112.65 -39.10
C GLU A 510 65.05 114.15 -38.95
N ALA A 511 63.93 114.60 -39.51
CA ALA A 511 63.26 115.84 -39.10
C ALA A 511 61.86 116.02 -39.71
N GLU A 512 61.55 115.42 -40.88
CA GLU A 512 60.33 115.78 -41.62
C GLU A 512 59.49 114.58 -42.09
N ARG A 513 59.43 113.51 -41.29
CA ARG A 513 58.37 112.49 -41.45
C ARG A 513 57.86 111.89 -40.15
N LYS A 514 58.04 112.62 -39.05
CA LYS A 514 57.31 112.45 -37.78
C LYS A 514 56.07 113.35 -37.67
N GLU A 515 55.57 113.89 -38.79
CA GLU A 515 54.29 114.64 -38.84
C GLU A 515 53.33 114.13 -39.94
N ARG A 516 53.56 112.92 -40.48
CA ARG A 516 52.53 112.17 -41.23
C ARG A 516 52.41 110.71 -40.75
N GLU A 517 52.76 110.52 -39.48
CA GLU A 517 52.63 109.31 -38.68
C GLU A 517 51.59 109.54 -37.55
N ALA A 518 50.56 110.35 -37.82
CA ALA A 518 49.45 110.60 -36.90
C ALA A 518 48.06 110.57 -37.58
N LYS A 519 47.94 110.24 -38.87
CA LYS A 519 46.64 110.30 -39.56
C LYS A 519 46.37 109.27 -40.66
N ALA A 520 47.07 108.13 -40.64
CA ALA A 520 46.76 106.97 -41.49
C ALA A 520 46.97 105.61 -40.78
N GLU A 521 47.20 105.63 -39.46
CA GLU A 521 47.04 104.46 -38.56
C GLU A 521 45.63 104.44 -37.91
N ALA A 522 44.69 105.15 -38.52
CA ALA A 522 43.26 105.07 -38.22
C ALA A 522 42.52 104.09 -39.16
N GLU A 523 43.18 103.59 -40.21
CA GLU A 523 42.57 102.70 -41.23
C GLU A 523 43.07 101.25 -41.15
N ARG A 524 43.83 100.89 -40.10
CA ARG A 524 44.27 99.51 -39.87
C ARG A 524 43.90 98.93 -38.51
N LYS A 525 43.14 99.69 -37.69
CA LYS A 525 42.40 99.18 -36.52
C LYS A 525 40.99 98.68 -36.85
N GLU A 526 40.52 98.84 -38.09
CA GLU A 526 39.22 98.34 -38.53
C GLU A 526 39.27 96.90 -39.10
N LYS A 527 40.44 96.39 -39.51
CA LYS A 527 40.58 95.02 -40.07
C LYS A 527 41.25 93.98 -39.18
N GLU A 528 41.67 94.35 -37.96
CA GLU A 528 42.11 93.38 -36.92
C GLU A 528 41.09 93.25 -35.77
N ALA A 529 40.02 94.06 -35.79
CA ALA A 529 38.85 93.87 -34.95
C ALA A 529 37.86 92.84 -35.53
N GLU A 530 37.88 92.59 -36.84
CA GLU A 530 36.93 91.70 -37.52
C GLU A 530 37.33 90.21 -37.48
N ALA A 531 38.61 89.87 -37.27
CA ALA A 531 39.06 88.47 -37.18
C ALA A 531 39.18 87.93 -35.73
N LYS A 532 39.21 88.82 -34.71
CA LYS A 532 39.16 88.43 -33.28
C LYS A 532 37.73 88.42 -32.71
N ALA A 533 36.76 89.02 -33.41
CA ALA A 533 35.34 88.91 -33.07
C ALA A 533 34.73 87.58 -33.55
N ALA A 534 35.17 87.01 -34.67
CA ALA A 534 34.64 85.74 -35.19
C ALA A 534 35.10 84.48 -34.44
N ALA A 535 36.23 84.52 -33.72
CA ALA A 535 36.73 83.37 -32.95
C ALA A 535 36.20 83.34 -31.50
N LYS A 536 35.83 84.49 -30.93
CA LYS A 536 35.27 84.56 -29.56
C LYS A 536 33.76 84.34 -29.51
N GLU A 537 33.05 84.51 -30.63
CA GLU A 537 31.62 84.21 -30.74
C GLU A 537 31.35 82.72 -31.03
N ALA A 538 32.31 81.98 -31.62
CA ALA A 538 32.21 80.54 -31.82
C ALA A 538 32.55 79.71 -30.56
N GLU A 539 33.47 80.18 -29.71
CA GLU A 539 33.84 79.51 -28.46
C GLU A 539 32.80 79.73 -27.35
N ALA A 540 32.15 80.90 -27.32
CA ALA A 540 31.04 81.18 -26.40
C ALA A 540 29.73 80.47 -26.78
N LYS A 541 29.49 80.20 -28.08
CA LYS A 541 28.28 79.47 -28.52
C LYS A 541 28.41 77.94 -28.33
N ALA A 542 29.63 77.39 -28.39
CA ALA A 542 29.88 75.97 -28.13
C ALA A 542 29.89 75.61 -26.63
N GLU A 543 30.30 76.51 -25.74
CA GLU A 543 30.24 76.25 -24.28
C GLU A 543 28.83 76.45 -23.70
N GLN A 544 28.00 77.30 -24.33
CA GLN A 544 26.60 77.49 -23.95
C GLN A 544 25.70 76.35 -24.46
N GLU A 545 25.94 75.81 -25.66
CA GLU A 545 25.22 74.65 -26.21
C GLU A 545 25.62 73.31 -25.52
N ALA A 546 26.82 73.23 -24.92
CA ALA A 546 27.26 72.08 -24.12
C ALA A 546 26.72 72.10 -22.68
N LYS A 547 26.56 73.28 -22.06
CA LYS A 547 25.94 73.43 -20.73
C LYS A 547 24.40 73.33 -20.77
N GLU A 548 23.77 73.70 -21.88
CA GLU A 548 22.32 73.52 -22.08
C GLU A 548 21.96 72.04 -22.33
N LYS A 549 22.79 71.28 -23.06
CA LYS A 549 22.62 69.82 -23.24
C LYS A 549 22.96 68.98 -22.00
N GLU A 550 23.85 69.42 -21.11
CA GLU A 550 24.10 68.72 -19.83
C GLU A 550 22.99 68.99 -18.80
N ALA A 551 22.34 70.16 -18.86
CA ALA A 551 21.19 70.49 -18.02
C ALA A 551 19.89 69.83 -18.52
N GLU A 552 19.67 69.74 -19.84
CA GLU A 552 18.55 69.04 -20.46
C GLU A 552 18.67 67.51 -20.28
N ALA A 553 19.89 66.95 -20.32
CA ALA A 553 20.13 65.54 -20.00
C ALA A 553 19.98 65.20 -18.51
N LYS A 554 20.25 66.13 -17.59
CA LYS A 554 19.98 65.95 -16.13
C LYS A 554 18.51 66.15 -15.77
N ALA A 555 17.78 66.99 -16.48
CA ALA A 555 16.32 67.15 -16.31
C ALA A 555 15.55 65.96 -16.90
N ALA A 556 15.90 65.48 -18.11
CA ALA A 556 15.30 64.28 -18.71
C ALA A 556 15.63 62.99 -17.94
N ALA A 557 16.82 62.90 -17.31
CA ALA A 557 17.19 61.76 -16.47
C ALA A 557 16.57 61.82 -15.05
N GLN A 558 16.11 62.97 -14.57
CA GLN A 558 15.34 63.06 -13.32
C GLN A 558 13.84 62.85 -13.55
N GLU A 559 13.29 63.30 -14.69
CA GLU A 559 11.90 63.06 -15.08
C GLU A 559 11.67 61.58 -15.45
N ALA A 560 12.58 60.94 -16.20
CA ALA A 560 12.54 59.50 -16.47
C ALA A 560 12.75 58.62 -15.23
N LYS A 561 13.46 59.13 -14.20
CA LYS A 561 13.67 58.41 -12.91
C LYS A 561 12.52 58.64 -11.92
N ALA A 562 11.70 59.68 -12.12
CA ALA A 562 10.44 59.91 -11.44
C ALA A 562 9.28 59.12 -12.08
N GLU A 563 9.19 59.09 -13.43
CA GLU A 563 8.25 58.24 -14.17
C GLU A 563 8.53 56.74 -13.98
N ALA A 564 9.80 56.32 -13.93
CA ALA A 564 10.15 54.94 -13.63
C ALA A 564 9.82 54.54 -12.18
N LYS A 565 9.95 55.46 -11.21
CA LYS A 565 9.55 55.20 -9.80
C LYS A 565 8.04 55.23 -9.59
N GLU A 566 7.30 56.03 -10.35
CA GLU A 566 5.83 56.07 -10.30
C GLU A 566 5.23 54.87 -11.06
N ALA A 567 5.84 54.41 -12.15
CA ALA A 567 5.48 53.17 -12.85
C ALA A 567 5.85 51.90 -12.08
N GLU A 568 7.00 51.88 -11.38
CA GLU A 568 7.41 50.78 -10.48
C GLU A 568 6.52 50.73 -9.22
N ALA A 569 6.18 51.87 -8.62
CA ALA A 569 5.23 51.92 -7.49
C ALA A 569 3.80 51.52 -7.89
N LYS A 570 3.34 51.89 -9.10
CA LYS A 570 2.02 51.49 -9.62
C LYS A 570 1.98 50.02 -10.03
N ALA A 571 3.06 49.48 -10.60
CA ALA A 571 3.20 48.06 -10.91
C ALA A 571 3.36 47.19 -9.64
N GLU A 572 4.03 47.69 -8.59
CA GLU A 572 4.13 47.01 -7.29
C GLU A 572 2.79 47.04 -6.53
N GLN A 573 1.99 48.11 -6.70
CA GLN A 573 0.64 48.22 -6.15
C GLN A 573 -0.37 47.33 -6.91
N GLU A 574 -0.29 47.24 -8.25
CA GLU A 574 -1.11 46.34 -9.08
C GLU A 574 -0.72 44.86 -8.90
N ALA A 575 0.57 44.58 -8.62
CA ALA A 575 1.03 43.24 -8.26
C ALA A 575 0.59 42.83 -6.84
N LYS A 576 0.59 43.75 -5.86
CA LYS A 576 0.04 43.49 -4.52
C LYS A 576 -1.49 43.36 -4.51
N GLU A 577 -2.21 44.08 -5.38
CA GLU A 577 -3.66 43.90 -5.57
C GLU A 577 -3.98 42.56 -6.23
N LYS A 578 -3.24 42.13 -7.27
CA LYS A 578 -3.43 40.82 -7.91
C LYS A 578 -2.98 39.64 -7.03
N GLU A 579 -1.96 39.81 -6.19
CA GLU A 579 -1.55 38.79 -5.21
C GLU A 579 -2.57 38.69 -4.06
N ALA A 580 -3.18 39.82 -3.66
CA ALA A 580 -4.29 39.82 -2.70
C ALA A 580 -5.57 39.21 -3.29
N GLU A 581 -5.89 39.50 -4.55
CA GLU A 581 -7.04 38.94 -5.28
C GLU A 581 -6.85 37.44 -5.57
N GLN A 582 -5.63 36.99 -5.87
CA GLN A 582 -5.30 35.55 -5.96
C GLN A 582 -5.34 34.85 -4.60
N LYS A 583 -4.86 35.47 -3.51
CA LYS A 583 -4.98 34.92 -2.15
C LYS A 583 -6.43 34.87 -1.66
N GLN A 584 -7.26 35.84 -2.05
CA GLN A 584 -8.69 35.88 -1.74
C GLN A 584 -9.47 34.85 -2.57
N ALA A 585 -9.15 34.67 -3.85
CA ALA A 585 -9.72 33.61 -4.71
C ALA A 585 -9.26 32.20 -4.29
N GLU A 586 -8.02 32.03 -3.83
CA GLU A 586 -7.53 30.75 -3.31
C GLU A 586 -8.15 30.42 -1.94
N GLN A 587 -8.42 31.44 -1.10
CA GLN A 587 -9.19 31.27 0.14
C GLN A 587 -10.65 30.97 -0.11
N GLU A 588 -11.32 31.64 -1.06
CA GLU A 588 -12.70 31.31 -1.46
C GLU A 588 -12.78 29.91 -2.09
N ALA A 589 -11.83 29.52 -2.95
CA ALA A 589 -11.79 28.17 -3.52
C ALA A 589 -11.52 27.10 -2.46
N LYS A 590 -10.68 27.37 -1.45
CA LYS A 590 -10.49 26.48 -0.29
C LYS A 590 -11.75 26.40 0.57
N GLN A 591 -12.47 27.51 0.77
CA GLN A 591 -13.69 27.57 1.57
C GLN A 591 -14.90 26.91 0.85
N GLU A 592 -14.96 27.02 -0.48
CA GLU A 592 -15.94 26.35 -1.34
C GLU A 592 -15.65 24.85 -1.43
N LYS A 593 -14.38 24.43 -1.51
CA LYS A 593 -14.00 23.02 -1.45
C LYS A 593 -14.30 22.40 -0.08
N LEU A 594 -14.11 23.15 1.01
CA LEU A 594 -14.49 22.71 2.36
C LEU A 594 -16.01 22.62 2.54
N ARG A 595 -16.78 23.55 1.95
CA ARG A 595 -18.25 23.49 1.93
C ARG A 595 -18.79 22.35 1.07
N ALA A 596 -18.20 22.11 -0.10
CA ALA A 596 -18.55 21.00 -0.97
C ALA A 596 -18.21 19.63 -0.33
N GLU A 597 -17.08 19.54 0.41
CA GLU A 597 -16.75 18.33 1.18
C GLU A 597 -17.70 18.14 2.38
N GLN A 598 -18.11 19.23 3.04
CA GLN A 598 -19.12 19.18 4.11
C GLN A 598 -20.52 18.82 3.59
N GLU A 599 -20.95 19.36 2.45
CA GLU A 599 -22.22 19.00 1.79
C GLU A 599 -22.19 17.56 1.27
N ALA A 600 -21.06 17.09 0.73
CA ALA A 600 -20.90 15.69 0.33
C ALA A 600 -20.98 14.74 1.53
N LYS A 601 -20.36 15.09 2.67
CA LYS A 601 -20.50 14.34 3.93
C LYS A 601 -21.92 14.40 4.49
N GLN A 602 -22.60 15.55 4.39
CA GLN A 602 -24.01 15.69 4.81
C GLN A 602 -24.97 14.89 3.92
N GLU A 603 -24.73 14.83 2.61
CA GLU A 603 -25.53 14.05 1.67
C GLU A 603 -25.27 12.56 1.83
N GLN A 604 -24.05 12.15 2.14
CA GLN A 604 -23.71 10.76 2.45
C GLN A 604 -24.39 10.29 3.75
N VAL A 605 -24.42 11.13 4.78
CA VAL A 605 -25.17 10.88 6.03
C VAL A 605 -26.68 10.89 5.79
N ARG A 606 -27.21 11.75 4.91
CA ARG A 606 -28.64 11.78 4.57
C ARG A 606 -29.07 10.56 3.76
N LYS A 607 -28.24 10.08 2.82
CA LYS A 607 -28.48 8.83 2.09
C LYS A 607 -28.37 7.60 3.01
N GLU A 608 -27.47 7.61 3.98
CA GLU A 608 -27.37 6.56 5.00
C GLU A 608 -28.58 6.59 5.96
N GLN A 609 -29.08 7.77 6.32
CA GLN A 609 -30.31 7.92 7.09
C GLN A 609 -31.57 7.53 6.30
N GLU A 610 -31.70 7.89 5.02
CA GLU A 610 -32.81 7.46 4.14
C GLU A 610 -32.77 5.94 3.91
N ALA A 611 -31.58 5.34 3.77
CA ALA A 611 -31.42 3.89 3.69
C ALA A 611 -31.84 3.20 5.00
N LYS A 612 -31.44 3.73 6.16
CA LYS A 612 -31.89 3.25 7.49
C LYS A 612 -33.38 3.46 7.73
N GLN A 613 -33.99 4.50 7.15
CA GLN A 613 -35.43 4.78 7.28
C GLN A 613 -36.27 3.87 6.35
N ALA A 614 -35.76 3.57 5.14
CA ALA A 614 -36.35 2.60 4.23
C ALA A 614 -36.23 1.15 4.75
N GLU A 615 -35.10 0.82 5.38
CA GLU A 615 -34.89 -0.46 6.09
C GLU A 615 -35.81 -0.56 7.31
N ALA A 616 -36.02 0.52 8.07
CA ALA A 616 -36.95 0.56 9.19
C ALA A 616 -38.44 0.45 8.76
N GLN A 617 -38.83 1.02 7.61
CA GLN A 617 -40.18 0.86 7.06
C GLN A 617 -40.43 -0.55 6.53
N SER A 618 -39.46 -1.16 5.84
CA SER A 618 -39.51 -2.57 5.43
C SER A 618 -39.57 -3.52 6.63
N ARG A 619 -38.85 -3.20 7.71
CA ARG A 619 -38.87 -3.95 8.98
C ARG A 619 -40.18 -3.76 9.76
N ALA A 620 -40.88 -2.63 9.59
CA ALA A 620 -42.19 -2.37 10.19
C ALA A 620 -43.32 -3.14 9.46
N GLU A 621 -43.31 -3.20 8.12
CA GLU A 621 -44.27 -4.00 7.35
C GLU A 621 -44.07 -5.52 7.57
N ASN A 622 -42.81 -5.98 7.65
CA ASN A 622 -42.49 -7.37 7.98
C ASN A 622 -42.83 -7.75 9.43
N MET A 623 -42.75 -6.81 10.39
CA MET A 623 -43.21 -7.03 11.77
C MET A 623 -44.73 -7.19 11.87
N GLN A 624 -45.51 -6.45 11.06
CA GLN A 624 -46.97 -6.47 11.14
C GLN A 624 -47.58 -7.78 10.61
N ILE A 625 -46.92 -8.43 9.64
CA ILE A 625 -47.30 -9.76 9.12
C ILE A 625 -46.81 -10.88 10.07
N MET A 626 -45.67 -10.71 10.72
CA MET A 626 -45.11 -11.67 11.69
C MET A 626 -45.88 -11.68 13.03
N GLN A 627 -46.36 -10.52 13.50
CA GLN A 627 -47.12 -10.38 14.77
C GLN A 627 -48.46 -11.14 14.79
N MET A 628 -49.12 -11.30 13.64
CA MET A 628 -50.42 -11.98 13.57
C MET A 628 -50.30 -13.50 13.72
N ASN A 629 -49.16 -14.08 13.30
CA ASN A 629 -48.89 -15.52 13.39
C ASN A 629 -48.13 -15.91 14.66
N GLN A 630 -47.37 -15.00 15.27
CA GLN A 630 -46.62 -15.23 16.52
C GLN A 630 -47.46 -15.13 17.79
N ALA A 631 -48.57 -14.38 17.81
CA ALA A 631 -49.38 -14.16 19.01
C ALA A 631 -50.00 -15.44 19.62
N LYS A 632 -50.07 -16.54 18.85
CA LYS A 632 -50.66 -17.80 19.30
C LYS A 632 -49.63 -18.80 19.86
N THR A 633 -48.36 -18.66 19.49
CA THR A 633 -47.27 -19.57 19.89
C THR A 633 -46.40 -18.95 20.98
N GLN A 634 -46.30 -17.61 21.03
CA GLN A 634 -45.49 -16.88 22.01
C GLN A 634 -46.02 -16.88 23.45
N GLN A 635 -47.28 -17.26 23.71
CA GLN A 635 -47.80 -17.20 25.07
C GLN A 635 -47.22 -18.29 25.99
N GLU A 636 -46.75 -19.40 25.42
CA GLU A 636 -46.11 -20.50 26.17
C GLU A 636 -44.58 -20.44 26.13
N GLU A 637 -43.98 -20.02 25.01
CA GLU A 637 -42.52 -19.86 24.91
C GLU A 637 -42.00 -18.62 25.66
N ALA A 638 -42.76 -17.51 25.73
CA ALA A 638 -42.30 -16.27 26.36
C ALA A 638 -42.00 -16.41 27.86
N LYS A 639 -42.65 -17.34 28.59
CA LYS A 639 -42.33 -17.57 30.02
C LYS A 639 -41.02 -18.31 30.24
N LYS A 640 -40.62 -19.20 29.32
CA LYS A 640 -39.34 -19.93 29.39
C LYS A 640 -38.20 -19.12 28.77
N GLU A 641 -38.49 -18.42 27.69
CA GLU A 641 -37.52 -17.60 26.97
C GLU A 641 -37.18 -16.31 27.74
N GLN A 642 -38.10 -15.72 28.51
CA GLN A 642 -37.82 -14.52 29.32
C GLN A 642 -36.87 -14.82 30.49
N ALA A 643 -36.96 -16.01 31.10
CA ALA A 643 -36.03 -16.43 32.14
C ALA A 643 -34.63 -16.75 31.59
N ALA A 644 -34.56 -17.35 30.39
CA ALA A 644 -33.30 -17.62 29.70
C ALA A 644 -32.66 -16.33 29.14
N LYS A 645 -33.46 -15.41 28.60
CA LYS A 645 -32.99 -14.11 28.10
C LYS A 645 -32.57 -13.16 29.23
N GLU A 646 -33.20 -13.16 30.40
CA GLU A 646 -32.71 -12.38 31.55
C GLU A 646 -31.36 -12.92 32.07
N ALA A 647 -31.17 -14.24 32.08
CA ALA A 647 -29.90 -14.85 32.47
C ALA A 647 -28.79 -14.61 31.44
N GLN A 648 -29.11 -14.76 30.14
CA GLN A 648 -28.18 -14.53 29.05
C GLN A 648 -27.86 -13.04 28.87
N ALA A 649 -28.83 -12.14 29.05
CA ALA A 649 -28.60 -10.69 29.01
C ALA A 649 -27.78 -10.20 30.22
N ARG A 650 -27.96 -10.78 31.43
CA ARG A 650 -27.07 -10.47 32.57
C ARG A 650 -25.64 -10.94 32.33
N ALA A 651 -25.47 -12.15 31.79
CA ALA A 651 -24.15 -12.70 31.48
C ALA A 651 -23.46 -11.93 30.34
N GLU A 652 -24.21 -11.53 29.31
CA GLU A 652 -23.69 -10.74 28.19
C GLU A 652 -23.41 -9.29 28.62
N GLN A 653 -24.17 -8.74 29.56
CA GLN A 653 -23.93 -7.41 30.12
C GLN A 653 -22.73 -7.39 31.08
N GLU A 654 -22.53 -8.43 31.91
CA GLU A 654 -21.31 -8.61 32.72
C GLU A 654 -20.08 -8.86 31.83
N ALA A 655 -20.22 -9.63 30.74
CA ALA A 655 -19.14 -9.86 29.79
C ALA A 655 -18.78 -8.58 29.02
N LYS A 656 -19.77 -7.79 28.59
CA LYS A 656 -19.55 -6.50 27.93
C LYS A 656 -19.00 -5.43 28.89
N GLU A 657 -19.39 -5.42 30.16
CA GLU A 657 -18.77 -4.55 31.17
C GLU A 657 -17.33 -4.98 31.48
N ALA A 658 -17.04 -6.28 31.53
CA ALA A 658 -15.68 -6.80 31.73
C ALA A 658 -14.78 -6.52 30.51
N GLU A 659 -15.30 -6.70 29.29
CA GLU A 659 -14.61 -6.42 28.04
C GLU A 659 -14.39 -4.91 27.85
N ALA A 660 -15.41 -4.08 28.13
CA ALA A 660 -15.27 -2.62 28.09
C ALA A 660 -14.28 -2.11 29.14
N LYS A 661 -14.26 -2.70 30.35
CA LYS A 661 -13.30 -2.34 31.39
C LYS A 661 -11.87 -2.80 31.05
N ALA A 662 -11.71 -3.96 30.43
CA ALA A 662 -10.43 -4.45 29.94
C ALA A 662 -9.91 -3.63 28.74
N GLU A 663 -10.79 -3.23 27.83
CA GLU A 663 -10.46 -2.35 26.70
C GLU A 663 -10.14 -0.93 27.18
N GLN A 664 -10.83 -0.45 28.23
CA GLN A 664 -10.56 0.84 28.86
C GLN A 664 -9.23 0.83 29.63
N GLU A 665 -8.91 -0.24 30.38
CA GLU A 665 -7.59 -0.42 31.01
C GLU A 665 -6.47 -0.59 29.96
N ALA A 666 -6.73 -1.26 28.84
CA ALA A 666 -5.77 -1.40 27.75
C ALA A 666 -5.53 -0.05 27.04
N LYS A 667 -6.59 0.73 26.80
CA LYS A 667 -6.49 2.09 26.24
C LYS A 667 -5.82 3.07 27.19
N GLU A 668 -6.06 2.98 28.51
CA GLU A 668 -5.34 3.77 29.51
C GLU A 668 -3.86 3.39 29.55
N LYS A 669 -3.51 2.10 29.56
CA LYS A 669 -2.09 1.67 29.50
C LYS A 669 -1.40 2.05 28.20
N GLU A 670 -2.09 1.99 27.07
CA GLU A 670 -1.56 2.43 25.77
C GLU A 670 -1.40 3.96 25.71
N ALA A 671 -2.34 4.71 26.30
CA ALA A 671 -2.24 6.15 26.43
C ALA A 671 -1.11 6.56 27.38
N GLU A 672 -0.94 5.87 28.50
CA GLU A 672 0.12 6.09 29.49
C GLU A 672 1.50 5.71 28.93
N GLN A 673 1.60 4.65 28.13
CA GLN A 673 2.81 4.31 27.37
C GLN A 673 3.12 5.35 26.30
N LYS A 674 2.13 5.85 25.55
CA LYS A 674 2.34 6.91 24.55
C LYS A 674 2.73 8.23 25.20
N GLN A 675 2.18 8.55 26.37
CA GLN A 675 2.52 9.74 27.13
C GLN A 675 3.94 9.64 27.72
N ALA A 676 4.32 8.47 28.25
CA ALA A 676 5.68 8.21 28.72
C ALA A 676 6.71 8.19 27.57
N GLU A 677 6.36 7.67 26.39
CA GLU A 677 7.24 7.73 25.20
C GLU A 677 7.40 9.17 24.71
N GLN A 678 6.33 9.98 24.74
CA GLN A 678 6.40 11.40 24.39
C GLN A 678 7.23 12.20 25.40
N GLU A 679 7.05 11.99 26.70
CA GLU A 679 7.91 12.61 27.73
C GLU A 679 9.37 12.19 27.58
N ALA A 680 9.65 10.91 27.34
CA ALA A 680 11.02 10.43 27.11
C ALA A 680 11.65 11.04 25.83
N LYS A 681 10.87 11.22 24.76
CA LYS A 681 11.31 11.94 23.55
C LYS A 681 11.55 13.43 23.81
N GLN A 682 10.74 14.06 24.66
CA GLN A 682 10.88 15.47 25.02
C GLN A 682 12.10 15.68 25.92
N GLU A 683 12.32 14.81 26.90
CA GLU A 683 13.48 14.84 27.80
C GLU A 683 14.78 14.51 27.05
N ALA A 684 14.74 13.60 26.08
CA ALA A 684 15.87 13.33 25.18
C ALA A 684 16.21 14.54 24.31
N LYS A 685 15.21 15.23 23.74
CA LYS A 685 15.42 16.48 22.98
C LYS A 685 15.93 17.62 23.85
N GLU A 686 15.46 17.76 25.10
CA GLU A 686 15.99 18.76 26.03
C GLU A 686 17.42 18.45 26.46
N ARG A 687 17.77 17.17 26.68
CA ARG A 687 19.15 16.76 26.97
C ARG A 687 20.08 16.98 25.78
N GLU A 688 19.62 16.70 24.56
CA GLU A 688 20.37 16.96 23.33
C GLU A 688 20.56 18.47 23.11
N ALA A 689 19.51 19.27 23.27
CA ALA A 689 19.59 20.73 23.18
C ALA A 689 20.51 21.33 24.25
N LYS A 690 20.45 20.81 25.49
CA LYS A 690 21.32 21.26 26.58
C LYS A 690 22.77 20.84 26.35
N ALA A 691 23.02 19.64 25.83
CA ALA A 691 24.36 19.19 25.45
C ALA A 691 24.93 20.00 24.27
N GLU A 692 24.11 20.36 23.29
CA GLU A 692 24.51 21.23 22.18
C GLU A 692 24.79 22.66 22.66
N GLN A 693 24.00 23.17 23.61
CA GLN A 693 24.19 24.49 24.21
C GLN A 693 25.46 24.54 25.08
N GLU A 694 25.73 23.49 25.86
CA GLU A 694 26.94 23.34 26.68
C GLU A 694 28.20 23.12 25.80
N ALA A 695 28.05 22.44 24.65
CA ALA A 695 29.11 22.33 23.65
C ALA A 695 29.41 23.68 22.98
N LYS A 696 28.37 24.46 22.63
CA LYS A 696 28.53 25.83 22.09
C LYS A 696 29.14 26.79 23.11
N GLU A 697 28.79 26.68 24.40
CA GLU A 697 29.43 27.45 25.47
C GLU A 697 30.91 27.08 25.63
N LYS A 698 31.25 25.79 25.64
CA LYS A 698 32.67 25.37 25.69
C LYS A 698 33.46 25.79 24.45
N GLU A 699 32.85 25.78 23.26
CA GLU A 699 33.50 26.27 22.05
C GLU A 699 33.69 27.81 22.08
N ALA A 700 32.71 28.54 22.62
CA ALA A 700 32.81 29.99 22.82
C ALA A 700 33.87 30.34 23.87
N GLU A 701 33.94 29.60 24.99
CA GLU A 701 34.93 29.77 26.04
C GLU A 701 36.34 29.41 25.55
N GLN A 702 36.50 28.37 24.73
CA GLN A 702 37.77 28.07 24.04
C GLN A 702 38.18 29.18 23.07
N LYS A 703 37.25 29.72 22.27
CA LYS A 703 37.55 30.85 21.37
C LYS A 703 37.91 32.12 22.14
N GLN A 704 37.27 32.35 23.29
CA GLN A 704 37.56 33.48 24.14
C GLN A 704 38.94 33.33 24.82
N ALA A 705 39.28 32.13 25.31
CA ALA A 705 40.61 31.82 25.86
C ALA A 705 41.72 31.88 24.79
N GLU A 706 41.46 31.45 23.56
CA GLU A 706 42.42 31.58 22.45
C GLU A 706 42.61 33.05 22.03
N ALA A 707 41.53 33.84 22.06
CA ALA A 707 41.60 35.29 21.82
C ALA A 707 42.38 36.02 22.92
N GLU A 708 42.19 35.63 24.19
CA GLU A 708 42.90 36.19 25.34
C GLU A 708 44.39 35.81 25.30
N GLN A 709 44.73 34.56 24.98
CA GLN A 709 46.11 34.14 24.73
C GLN A 709 46.76 34.89 23.56
N LYS A 710 46.01 35.16 22.48
CA LYS A 710 46.51 36.00 21.38
C LYS A 710 46.73 37.45 21.83
N GLN A 711 45.85 38.00 22.65
CA GLN A 711 45.99 39.36 23.18
C GLN A 711 47.19 39.48 24.13
N ASP A 712 47.37 38.51 25.03
CA ASP A 712 48.53 38.46 25.93
C ASP A 712 49.82 38.30 25.14
N ARG A 713 49.86 37.42 24.13
CA ARG A 713 51.04 37.23 23.28
C ARG A 713 51.41 38.50 22.50
N ILE A 714 50.41 39.24 21.99
CA ILE A 714 50.62 40.54 21.33
C ILE A 714 51.12 41.58 22.34
N ARG A 715 50.63 41.56 23.58
CA ARG A 715 51.08 42.48 24.64
C ARG A 715 52.51 42.17 25.08
N THR A 716 52.87 40.90 25.24
CA THR A 716 54.25 40.48 25.55
C THR A 716 55.20 40.84 24.39
N GLU A 717 54.79 40.65 23.14
CA GLU A 717 55.57 41.11 21.97
C GLU A 717 55.71 42.64 21.94
N GLN A 718 54.69 43.40 22.34
CA GLN A 718 54.78 44.86 22.44
C GLN A 718 55.70 45.31 23.58
N GLU A 719 55.65 44.65 24.74
CA GLU A 719 56.54 44.92 25.89
C GLU A 719 58.00 44.60 25.54
N GLU A 720 58.29 43.43 24.92
CA GLU A 720 59.64 43.09 24.44
C GLU A 720 60.14 44.09 23.37
N ARG A 721 59.26 44.58 22.50
CA ARG A 721 59.61 45.58 21.48
C ARG A 721 59.85 46.96 22.08
N GLN A 722 59.16 47.31 23.16
CA GLN A 722 59.43 48.53 23.94
C GLN A 722 60.75 48.42 24.71
N GLU A 723 61.04 47.28 25.34
CA GLU A 723 62.32 47.04 26.01
C GLU A 723 63.48 47.05 25.01
N GLN A 724 63.33 46.45 23.82
CA GLN A 724 64.34 46.55 22.76
C GLN A 724 64.57 48.00 22.30
N GLN A 725 63.51 48.80 22.17
CA GLN A 725 63.64 50.22 21.82
C GLN A 725 64.31 51.04 22.93
N GLN A 726 64.01 50.76 24.20
CA GLN A 726 64.67 51.40 25.34
C GLN A 726 66.14 50.99 25.43
N ALA A 727 66.45 49.71 25.27
CA ALA A 727 67.85 49.22 25.24
C ALA A 727 68.62 49.80 24.04
N GLU A 728 67.99 49.99 22.88
CA GLU A 728 68.62 50.65 21.73
C GLU A 728 68.83 52.16 21.96
N GLN A 729 67.89 52.82 22.65
CA GLN A 729 68.02 54.23 23.04
C GLN A 729 69.12 54.43 24.11
N GLU A 730 69.18 53.57 25.13
CA GLU A 730 70.25 53.58 26.14
C GLU A 730 71.60 53.31 25.49
N LYS A 731 71.68 52.36 24.55
CA LYS A 731 72.90 52.10 23.79
C LYS A 731 73.33 53.31 22.95
N LYS A 732 72.38 54.01 22.32
CA LYS A 732 72.64 55.26 21.59
C LYS A 732 73.04 56.42 22.52
N GLN A 733 72.46 56.51 23.71
CA GLN A 733 72.85 57.50 24.72
C GLN A 733 74.25 57.21 25.27
N ALA A 734 74.56 55.96 25.60
CA ALA A 734 75.89 55.54 26.04
C ALA A 734 76.95 55.76 24.95
N GLU A 735 76.63 55.51 23.67
CA GLU A 735 77.54 55.81 22.56
C GLU A 735 77.72 57.32 22.34
N ALA A 736 76.66 58.11 22.57
CA ALA A 736 76.72 59.57 22.48
C ALA A 736 77.51 60.17 23.65
N GLU A 737 77.34 59.67 24.88
CA GLU A 737 78.14 60.04 26.05
C GLU A 737 79.59 59.62 25.88
N ALA A 738 79.87 58.40 25.42
CA ALA A 738 81.23 57.97 25.12
C ALA A 738 81.89 58.86 24.04
N LYS A 739 81.14 59.27 23.00
CA LYS A 739 81.63 60.26 22.01
C LYS A 739 81.80 61.65 22.59
N ALA A 740 80.97 62.06 23.55
CA ALA A 740 81.08 63.34 24.23
C ALA A 740 82.29 63.37 25.17
N GLU A 741 82.48 62.35 26.00
CA GLU A 741 83.67 62.15 26.83
C GLU A 741 84.93 62.05 25.97
N GLN A 742 84.89 61.32 24.85
CA GLN A 742 86.05 61.23 23.96
C GLN A 742 86.39 62.60 23.33
N LYS A 743 85.38 63.40 22.97
CA LYS A 743 85.58 64.78 22.50
C LYS A 743 86.04 65.72 23.63
N GLN A 744 85.60 65.50 24.86
CA GLN A 744 85.97 66.31 26.01
C GLN A 744 87.39 65.99 26.47
N ALA A 745 87.78 64.72 26.45
CA ALA A 745 89.17 64.27 26.63
C ALA A 745 90.08 64.74 25.48
N GLU A 746 89.61 64.76 24.23
CA GLU A 746 90.38 65.34 23.12
C GLU A 746 90.48 66.88 23.22
N ALA A 747 89.46 67.54 23.77
CA ALA A 747 89.47 68.98 24.03
C ALA A 747 90.35 69.35 25.23
N GLU A 748 90.37 68.55 26.31
CA GLU A 748 91.29 68.70 27.44
C GLU A 748 92.72 68.39 27.03
N ALA A 749 92.97 67.34 26.22
CA ALA A 749 94.30 67.08 25.66
C ALA A 749 94.79 68.23 24.75
N LYS A 750 93.88 68.89 24.00
CA LYS A 750 94.19 70.10 23.22
C LYS A 750 94.32 71.37 24.07
N ALA A 751 93.74 71.41 25.26
CA ALA A 751 93.86 72.52 26.20
C ALA A 751 95.15 72.41 27.04
N GLU A 752 95.56 71.21 27.45
CA GLU A 752 96.84 70.96 28.11
C GLU A 752 98.04 71.16 27.16
N GLN A 753 97.90 70.87 25.85
CA GLN A 753 98.91 71.26 24.85
C GLN A 753 99.00 72.78 24.58
N LYS A 754 98.12 73.61 25.17
CA LYS A 754 98.17 75.08 25.10
C LYS A 754 98.62 75.74 26.41
N GLN A 755 99.01 74.96 27.42
CA GLN A 755 99.62 75.47 28.67
C GLN A 755 100.96 74.77 29.02
N ALA A 756 101.71 74.32 28.01
CA ALA A 756 103.14 73.98 28.12
C ALA A 756 103.94 74.57 26.96
#